data_AF-A0A971QDJ0-F1
#
_entry.id   AF-A0A971QDJ0-F1
#
_cell.length_a   1.000
_cell.length_b   1.000
_cell.length_c   1.000
_cell.angle_alpha   90.00
_cell.angle_beta   90.00
_cell.angle_gamma   90.00
#
_symmetry.space_group_name_H-M   'P 1'
#
loop_
_entity.id
_entity.type
_entity.pdbx_description
1 polymer ?
#
loop_
_entity_poly.entity_id
_entity_poly.type
_entity_poly.pdbx_seq_one_letter_code
_entity_poly.pdbx_strand_id
1 'polypeptide(L)'
;MGVVFVGMLAVAAHTSAIRILAAERPAGDESAHILVTCDEHVASRTTGRVTLHDALARAAADPRDNLITFDAETCRGDRATVKLSEPLAMNRAAGGHDRIDGRVGTEHVTLDLSSCPDAGIVVSSQAHLTLTGLAVVGGTQRTILAKDHARLLLEEVTLHGSQGPGLALFANAAATLHRCLITANATHGVELHDNTAATLADSHLAGNGQSGLAAFHASTAQLDGCTLRGNAQWNLVLTHGGRVSLTACRLEGGGFASADASQAAFLAMADCTVTAGQRFGLFLTGQARAELVGTQLRQHAGRGIELQDQAIARLQRSRIEASGDYGAILFGRSQLTADQTAFTYNGAHGASLRDQSAGEFQACVFAGNRYSGIGCLDAGAGGRMSARECLFHQNGMRPIYRGPLHLDPLVPTPVRIQDTRVHCLAAPDAQIDLYLDRVGEAARFLRTISADRHGRFIVDCREVPDGWVMTAAATVRGSTSEINVIAGSPAPALLAALLGQTGPLSDDGGPVRLDARPRRWPAGTHLLFHVPTAPDTAVNRYADFFIPQVKEWTGGGLSAEAQTTAISAAAADTVVIPVRYLPAEAPPLQGRGGVTFMKWTAEGRFVRPMEIVLAVALDPAETCPRVFAHEVGHTLGLCHVRAGLLSRMQGSVPPDDPAMVNDFSPMFTFYDVQALHILHSRHARPGATLADLADRGLVPVLPSLQLAGTSTSPPQPTFSPPAPHLQRPDRPHSSVNVRP
;
A
#
# COMPACT_ATOMS: atom_id res chain seq x y z
N MET A 1 -23.30 15.56 27.50
CA MET A 1 -24.73 15.41 27.13
C MET A 1 -24.97 16.26 25.90
N GLY A 2 -25.39 15.79 24.71
CA GLY A 2 -25.68 14.44 24.23
C GLY A 2 -25.06 14.27 22.83
N VAL A 3 -24.61 13.06 22.54
CA VAL A 3 -24.02 12.62 21.28
C VAL A 3 -25.14 11.98 20.46
N VAL A 4 -25.35 12.46 19.24
CA VAL A 4 -26.18 11.75 18.25
C VAL A 4 -25.29 10.71 17.58
N PHE A 5 -25.38 9.49 18.09
CA PHE A 5 -24.84 8.26 17.49
C PHE A 5 -25.89 7.72 16.52
N VAL A 6 -25.63 7.79 15.22
CA VAL A 6 -26.35 7.07 14.15
C VAL A 6 -25.29 6.76 13.10
N GLY A 7 -24.95 5.55 12.70
CA GLY A 7 -25.34 4.21 13.11
C GLY A 7 -24.36 3.30 12.36
N MET A 8 -23.50 2.61 13.11
CA MET A 8 -22.62 1.56 12.60
C MET A 8 -23.29 0.25 13.02
N LEU A 9 -23.89 -0.47 12.09
CA LEU A 9 -24.38 -1.83 12.32
C LEU A 9 -24.53 -2.60 11.01
N ALA A 10 -23.84 -3.74 10.98
CA ALA A 10 -24.01 -4.89 10.08
C ALA A 10 -23.61 -4.72 8.60
N VAL A 11 -22.30 -4.76 8.35
CA VAL A 11 -21.81 -5.65 7.28
C VAL A 11 -21.91 -7.07 7.85
N ALA A 12 -23.14 -7.59 7.88
CA ALA A 12 -23.32 -9.01 8.01
C ALA A 12 -22.65 -9.65 6.79
N ALA A 13 -21.95 -10.76 7.01
CA ALA A 13 -21.56 -11.67 5.95
C ALA A 13 -22.82 -11.99 5.12
N HIS A 14 -23.04 -11.24 4.04
CA HIS A 14 -23.83 -11.71 2.93
C HIS A 14 -22.92 -12.70 2.20
N THR A 15 -22.81 -13.89 2.78
CA THR A 15 -22.84 -15.11 1.97
C THR A 15 -24.19 -15.07 1.27
N SER A 16 -24.32 -14.23 0.25
CA SER A 16 -25.34 -14.39 -0.76
C SER A 16 -24.93 -15.68 -1.44
N ALA A 17 -25.37 -16.81 -0.86
CA ALA A 17 -25.53 -18.01 -1.65
C ALA A 17 -26.29 -17.53 -2.87
N ILE A 18 -25.60 -17.50 -4.02
CA ILE A 18 -26.24 -17.33 -5.30
C ILE A 18 -27.25 -18.46 -5.31
N ARG A 19 -28.51 -18.14 -4.98
CA ARG A 19 -29.63 -18.98 -5.35
C ARG A 19 -29.65 -18.86 -6.85
N ILE A 20 -28.85 -19.72 -7.49
CA ILE A 20 -29.11 -20.19 -8.83
C ILE A 20 -30.57 -20.59 -8.73
N LEU A 21 -31.44 -19.79 -9.32
CA LEU A 21 -32.72 -20.29 -9.75
C LEU A 21 -32.35 -21.31 -10.81
N ALA A 22 -31.92 -22.50 -10.36
CA ALA A 22 -32.13 -23.71 -11.12
C ALA A 22 -33.64 -23.63 -11.34
N ALA A 23 -34.03 -23.36 -12.58
CA ALA A 23 -35.41 -23.50 -12.96
C ALA A 23 -35.75 -24.95 -12.58
N GLU A 24 -36.37 -25.13 -11.41
CA GLU A 24 -37.03 -26.38 -11.06
C GLU A 24 -37.93 -26.64 -12.26
N ARG A 25 -37.64 -27.70 -13.01
CA ARG A 25 -38.49 -28.15 -14.12
C ARG A 25 -39.91 -28.13 -13.60
N PRO A 26 -40.80 -27.24 -14.09
CA PRO A 26 -42.20 -27.38 -13.79
C PRO A 26 -42.59 -28.75 -14.32
N ALA A 27 -43.01 -29.64 -13.43
CA ALA A 27 -43.53 -30.93 -13.82
C ALA A 27 -44.79 -30.68 -14.67
N GLY A 28 -44.65 -30.71 -15.99
CA GLY A 28 -45.74 -30.52 -16.96
C GLY A 28 -45.52 -29.52 -18.10
N ASP A 29 -44.30 -29.03 -18.36
CA ASP A 29 -44.06 -28.10 -19.48
C ASP A 29 -44.01 -28.82 -20.83
N GLU A 30 -45.07 -28.68 -21.65
CA GLU A 30 -45.11 -29.14 -23.05
C GLU A 30 -44.23 -28.23 -23.94
N SER A 31 -42.92 -28.18 -23.68
CA SER A 31 -42.00 -27.44 -24.54
C SER A 31 -41.99 -28.05 -25.94
N ALA A 32 -42.12 -27.24 -26.99
CA ALA A 32 -42.06 -27.74 -28.36
C ALA A 32 -40.62 -28.17 -28.67
N HIS A 33 -40.40 -29.48 -28.89
CA HIS A 33 -39.08 -30.03 -29.21
C HIS A 33 -38.81 -29.96 -30.72
N ILE A 34 -37.74 -29.27 -31.10
CA ILE A 34 -37.32 -29.08 -32.49
C ILE A 34 -35.92 -29.70 -32.67
N LEU A 35 -35.81 -30.67 -33.59
CA LEU A 35 -34.57 -31.37 -33.87
C LEU A 35 -33.86 -30.79 -35.11
N VAL A 36 -32.64 -30.28 -34.91
CA VAL A 36 -31.84 -29.61 -35.95
C VAL A 36 -30.84 -30.58 -36.57
N THR A 37 -30.72 -30.54 -37.90
CA THR A 37 -29.65 -31.21 -38.65
C THR A 37 -28.50 -30.24 -38.98
N CYS A 38 -27.25 -30.71 -38.90
CA CYS A 38 -26.08 -29.93 -39.33
C CYS A 38 -25.83 -30.00 -40.86
N ASP A 39 -26.64 -30.76 -41.59
CA ASP A 39 -26.53 -30.91 -43.04
C ASP A 39 -27.33 -29.84 -43.79
N GLU A 40 -26.63 -28.92 -44.45
CA GLU A 40 -27.22 -27.83 -45.26
C GLU A 40 -28.11 -28.32 -46.42
N HIS A 41 -27.96 -29.59 -46.84
CA HIS A 41 -28.62 -30.15 -48.04
C HIS A 41 -29.82 -31.05 -47.73
N VAL A 42 -30.23 -31.19 -46.46
CA VAL A 42 -31.37 -32.05 -46.08
C VAL A 42 -32.67 -31.24 -46.18
N ALA A 43 -33.08 -30.97 -47.42
CA ALA A 43 -34.48 -30.72 -47.69
C ALA A 43 -35.24 -32.05 -47.55
N SER A 44 -35.89 -32.25 -46.39
CA SER A 44 -37.17 -32.95 -46.29
C SER A 44 -37.23 -34.38 -46.89
N ARG A 45 -36.42 -35.33 -46.41
CA ARG A 45 -36.68 -36.77 -46.65
C ARG A 45 -36.82 -37.64 -45.39
N THR A 46 -36.51 -37.09 -44.21
CA THR A 46 -36.80 -37.69 -42.90
C THR A 46 -37.75 -36.78 -42.15
N THR A 47 -38.93 -37.30 -41.79
CA THR A 47 -39.98 -36.56 -41.08
C THR A 47 -39.49 -36.07 -39.72
N GLY A 48 -39.31 -34.75 -39.56
CA GLY A 48 -39.11 -34.08 -38.27
C GLY A 48 -37.80 -33.29 -38.08
N ARG A 49 -36.81 -33.42 -38.97
CA ARG A 49 -35.54 -32.65 -38.89
C ARG A 49 -35.65 -31.34 -39.68
N VAL A 50 -35.04 -30.26 -39.18
CA VAL A 50 -35.03 -28.94 -39.81
C VAL A 50 -33.64 -28.29 -39.76
N THR A 51 -33.40 -27.26 -40.57
CA THR A 51 -32.20 -26.42 -40.42
C THR A 51 -32.29 -25.59 -39.13
N LEU A 52 -31.16 -25.08 -38.62
CA LEU A 52 -31.17 -24.18 -37.46
C LEU A 52 -31.99 -22.91 -37.72
N HIS A 53 -31.91 -22.37 -38.95
CA HIS A 53 -32.69 -21.21 -39.35
C HIS A 53 -34.20 -21.47 -39.28
N ASP A 54 -34.65 -22.61 -39.82
CA ASP A 54 -36.06 -23.02 -39.76
C ASP A 54 -36.53 -23.29 -38.33
N ALA A 55 -35.68 -23.89 -37.49
CA ALA A 55 -35.99 -24.12 -36.08
C ALA A 55 -36.24 -22.81 -35.33
N LEU A 56 -35.42 -21.80 -35.57
CA LEU A 56 -35.54 -20.49 -34.95
C LEU A 56 -36.75 -19.72 -35.47
N ALA A 57 -37.03 -19.79 -36.77
CA ALA A 57 -38.25 -19.19 -37.34
C ALA A 57 -39.52 -19.79 -36.72
N ARG A 58 -39.52 -21.12 -36.48
CA ARG A 58 -40.61 -21.81 -35.77
C ARG A 58 -40.71 -21.38 -34.30
N ALA A 59 -39.60 -21.35 -33.58
CA ALA A 59 -39.57 -20.93 -32.19
C ALA A 59 -40.05 -19.49 -32.01
N ALA A 60 -39.62 -18.57 -32.89
CA ALA A 60 -40.05 -17.18 -32.88
C ALA A 60 -41.58 -17.03 -33.05
N ALA A 61 -42.19 -17.86 -33.90
CA ALA A 61 -43.63 -17.87 -34.16
C ALA A 61 -44.46 -18.63 -33.10
N ASP A 62 -43.86 -19.50 -32.29
CA ASP A 62 -44.55 -20.33 -31.29
C ASP A 62 -44.48 -19.71 -29.89
N PRO A 63 -45.58 -19.14 -29.34
CA PRO A 63 -45.57 -18.39 -28.07
C PRO A 63 -45.19 -19.22 -26.83
N ARG A 64 -45.02 -20.55 -26.96
CA ARG A 64 -44.60 -21.46 -25.90
C ARG A 64 -43.08 -21.45 -25.70
N ASP A 65 -42.64 -22.22 -24.70
CA ASP A 65 -41.24 -22.58 -24.53
C ASP A 65 -40.83 -23.56 -25.64
N ASN A 66 -39.68 -23.32 -26.26
CA ASN A 66 -39.15 -24.18 -27.32
C ASN A 66 -37.81 -24.79 -26.90
N LEU A 67 -37.62 -26.08 -27.15
CA LEU A 67 -36.34 -26.76 -26.97
C LEU A 67 -35.78 -27.15 -28.33
N ILE A 68 -34.65 -26.56 -28.70
CA ILE A 68 -33.91 -26.82 -29.93
C ILE A 68 -32.69 -27.67 -29.57
N THR A 69 -32.62 -28.89 -30.12
CA THR A 69 -31.49 -29.81 -29.93
C THR A 69 -30.90 -30.21 -31.28
N PHE A 70 -29.65 -30.63 -31.29
CA PHE A 70 -28.98 -31.07 -32.51
C PHE A 70 -28.98 -32.60 -32.64
N ASP A 71 -29.22 -33.07 -33.86
CA ASP A 71 -29.27 -34.48 -34.18
C ASP A 71 -27.87 -35.10 -34.15
N ALA A 72 -27.70 -36.07 -33.24
CA ALA A 72 -26.44 -36.76 -33.07
C ALA A 72 -26.00 -37.54 -34.31
N GLU A 73 -26.86 -37.89 -35.27
CA GLU A 73 -26.40 -38.56 -36.48
C GLU A 73 -25.71 -37.60 -37.45
N THR A 74 -26.08 -36.32 -37.44
CA THR A 74 -25.62 -35.32 -38.43
C THR A 74 -24.59 -34.36 -37.86
N CYS A 75 -24.64 -34.09 -36.55
CA CYS A 75 -23.77 -33.15 -35.85
C CYS A 75 -22.66 -33.87 -35.06
N ARG A 76 -21.68 -34.49 -35.73
CA ARG A 76 -20.51 -35.13 -35.10
C ARG A 76 -19.19 -34.83 -35.81
N GLY A 77 -18.10 -34.81 -35.06
CA GLY A 77 -16.76 -34.53 -35.55
C GLY A 77 -16.70 -33.19 -36.29
N ASP A 78 -16.08 -33.18 -37.47
CA ASP A 78 -15.96 -31.97 -38.31
C ASP A 78 -17.31 -31.38 -38.75
N ARG A 79 -18.41 -32.16 -38.67
CA ARG A 79 -19.77 -31.71 -39.04
C ARG A 79 -20.53 -31.07 -37.88
N ALA A 80 -19.93 -30.98 -36.69
CA ALA A 80 -20.54 -30.28 -35.55
C ALA A 80 -20.51 -28.75 -35.69
N THR A 81 -20.08 -28.20 -36.84
CA THR A 81 -20.06 -26.76 -37.12
C THR A 81 -21.22 -26.35 -38.01
N VAL A 82 -22.09 -25.47 -37.51
CA VAL A 82 -23.18 -24.83 -38.27
C VAL A 82 -22.77 -23.42 -38.65
N LYS A 83 -22.61 -23.16 -39.95
CA LYS A 83 -22.24 -21.84 -40.47
C LYS A 83 -23.47 -20.99 -40.73
N LEU A 84 -23.41 -19.72 -40.33
CA LEU A 84 -24.50 -18.78 -40.54
C LEU A 84 -23.96 -17.49 -41.16
N SER A 85 -24.61 -17.04 -42.22
CA SER A 85 -24.34 -15.75 -42.88
C SER A 85 -25.28 -14.64 -42.41
N GLU A 86 -26.38 -14.99 -41.75
CA GLU A 86 -27.37 -14.06 -41.22
C GLU A 86 -27.47 -14.17 -39.68
N PRO A 87 -27.71 -13.05 -38.98
CA PRO A 87 -27.90 -13.06 -37.53
C PRO A 87 -29.05 -13.95 -37.07
N LEU A 88 -28.84 -14.64 -35.95
CA LEU A 88 -29.92 -15.31 -35.22
C LEU A 88 -30.68 -14.28 -34.37
N ALA A 89 -31.75 -13.72 -34.92
CA ALA A 89 -32.55 -12.69 -34.26
C ALA A 89 -33.76 -13.30 -33.50
N MET A 90 -33.77 -13.13 -32.18
CA MET A 90 -34.88 -13.47 -31.30
C MET A 90 -35.52 -12.18 -30.78
N ASN A 91 -36.71 -11.88 -31.30
CA ASN A 91 -37.45 -10.67 -30.97
C ASN A 91 -38.87 -11.03 -30.52
N ARG A 92 -39.14 -10.98 -29.21
CA ARG A 92 -40.46 -11.35 -28.66
C ARG A 92 -41.07 -10.19 -27.87
N ALA A 93 -42.33 -9.85 -28.19
CA ALA A 93 -43.07 -8.83 -27.45
C ALA A 93 -43.50 -9.31 -26.06
N ALA A 94 -43.88 -10.59 -25.90
CA ALA A 94 -44.19 -11.24 -24.63
C ALA A 94 -44.23 -12.78 -24.78
N GLY A 95 -43.91 -13.51 -23.71
CA GLY A 95 -44.07 -14.97 -23.61
C GLY A 95 -42.96 -15.81 -24.25
N GLY A 96 -42.84 -17.05 -23.73
CA GLY A 96 -42.00 -18.14 -24.24
C GLY A 96 -40.49 -18.03 -23.99
N HIS A 97 -39.90 -19.13 -23.49
CA HIS A 97 -38.47 -19.31 -23.23
C HIS A 97 -37.88 -20.32 -24.23
N ASP A 98 -37.00 -19.83 -25.10
CA ASP A 98 -36.33 -20.66 -26.09
C ASP A 98 -35.00 -21.19 -25.54
N ARG A 99 -34.75 -22.49 -25.72
CA ARG A 99 -33.55 -23.19 -25.23
C ARG A 99 -32.85 -23.86 -26.40
N ILE A 100 -31.56 -23.59 -26.58
CA ILE A 100 -30.71 -24.24 -27.57
C ILE A 100 -29.67 -25.07 -26.82
N ASP A 101 -29.76 -26.39 -26.96
CA ASP A 101 -28.85 -27.34 -26.33
C ASP A 101 -27.93 -27.96 -27.39
N GLY A 102 -26.67 -27.52 -27.40
CA GLY A 102 -25.64 -27.97 -28.33
C GLY A 102 -24.89 -29.22 -27.89
N ARG A 103 -25.29 -29.88 -26.80
CA ARG A 103 -24.67 -31.12 -26.35
C ARG A 103 -25.09 -32.28 -27.24
N VAL A 104 -24.12 -32.88 -27.91
CA VAL A 104 -24.33 -34.00 -28.82
C VAL A 104 -23.40 -35.15 -28.45
N GLY A 105 -23.91 -36.10 -27.66
CA GLY A 105 -23.09 -37.17 -27.11
C GLY A 105 -22.01 -36.62 -26.18
N THR A 106 -20.73 -36.74 -26.56
CA THR A 106 -19.57 -36.19 -25.84
C THR A 106 -19.00 -34.94 -26.50
N GLU A 107 -19.62 -34.45 -27.58
CA GLU A 107 -19.17 -33.30 -28.35
C GLU A 107 -20.11 -32.11 -28.17
N HIS A 108 -19.62 -30.91 -28.51
CA HIS A 108 -20.39 -29.67 -28.48
C HIS A 108 -20.52 -29.11 -29.89
N VAL A 109 -21.70 -28.62 -30.24
CA VAL A 109 -21.93 -27.93 -31.51
C VAL A 109 -21.24 -26.56 -31.51
N THR A 110 -20.67 -26.21 -32.65
CA THR A 110 -20.09 -24.90 -32.93
C THR A 110 -20.98 -24.12 -33.88
N LEU A 111 -21.37 -22.91 -33.50
CA LEU A 111 -22.03 -21.94 -34.36
C LEU A 111 -20.98 -20.98 -34.91
N ASP A 112 -20.70 -21.04 -36.21
CA ASP A 112 -19.77 -20.14 -36.89
C ASP A 112 -20.55 -18.96 -37.50
N LEU A 113 -20.44 -17.81 -36.81
CA LEU A 113 -21.09 -16.54 -37.12
C LEU A 113 -20.10 -15.53 -37.71
N SER A 114 -18.93 -15.99 -38.17
CA SER A 114 -17.88 -15.14 -38.75
C SER A 114 -18.33 -14.38 -40.00
N SER A 115 -19.35 -14.89 -40.70
CA SER A 115 -19.92 -14.26 -41.89
C SER A 115 -21.09 -13.32 -41.60
N CYS A 116 -21.54 -13.19 -40.34
CA CYS A 116 -22.62 -12.27 -39.96
C CYS A 116 -22.10 -10.81 -39.95
N PRO A 117 -22.80 -9.86 -40.59
CA PRO A 117 -22.28 -8.49 -40.79
C PRO A 117 -22.25 -7.61 -39.52
N ASP A 118 -23.01 -7.95 -38.47
CA ASP A 118 -23.07 -7.20 -37.21
C ASP A 118 -22.93 -8.16 -36.00
N ALA A 119 -24.01 -8.34 -35.23
CA ALA A 119 -24.08 -9.34 -34.17
C ALA A 119 -24.47 -10.72 -34.73
N GLY A 120 -23.83 -11.77 -34.24
CA GLY A 120 -24.17 -13.15 -34.63
C GLY A 120 -25.51 -13.62 -34.06
N ILE A 121 -25.76 -13.35 -32.78
CA ILE A 121 -27.03 -13.63 -32.10
C ILE A 121 -27.57 -12.32 -31.54
N VAL A 122 -28.83 -12.01 -31.81
CA VAL A 122 -29.52 -10.80 -31.31
C VAL A 122 -30.73 -11.21 -30.50
N VAL A 123 -30.76 -10.85 -29.21
CA VAL A 123 -31.91 -11.06 -28.32
C VAL A 123 -32.48 -9.71 -27.93
N SER A 124 -33.75 -9.45 -28.24
CA SER A 124 -34.37 -8.13 -28.03
C SER A 124 -35.79 -8.20 -27.47
N SER A 125 -36.37 -7.04 -27.21
CA SER A 125 -37.69 -6.89 -26.57
C SER A 125 -37.75 -7.63 -25.22
N GLN A 126 -38.67 -8.58 -25.04
CA GLN A 126 -38.85 -9.37 -23.81
C GLN A 126 -38.37 -10.83 -23.99
N ALA A 127 -37.57 -11.12 -25.02
CA ALA A 127 -37.16 -12.49 -25.33
C ALA A 127 -36.30 -13.12 -24.23
N HIS A 128 -36.53 -14.41 -23.95
CA HIS A 128 -35.74 -15.21 -23.01
C HIS A 128 -35.07 -16.37 -23.75
N LEU A 129 -33.74 -16.41 -23.72
CA LEU A 129 -32.94 -17.40 -24.43
C LEU A 129 -32.00 -18.13 -23.46
N THR A 130 -31.99 -19.45 -23.49
CA THR A 130 -30.93 -20.28 -22.89
C THR A 130 -30.08 -20.92 -23.97
N LEU A 131 -28.76 -20.80 -23.85
CA LEU A 131 -27.78 -21.55 -24.64
C LEU A 131 -27.03 -22.49 -23.70
N THR A 132 -26.98 -23.78 -24.03
CA THR A 132 -26.30 -24.79 -23.21
C THR A 132 -25.31 -25.59 -24.05
N GLY A 133 -24.08 -25.73 -23.56
CA GLY A 133 -23.09 -26.68 -24.07
C GLY A 133 -22.76 -26.51 -25.56
N LEU A 134 -22.40 -25.30 -25.98
CA LEU A 134 -22.06 -24.98 -27.37
C LEU A 134 -20.94 -23.94 -27.47
N ALA A 135 -20.24 -23.93 -28.60
CA ALA A 135 -19.29 -22.88 -28.96
C ALA A 135 -19.93 -21.92 -29.97
N VAL A 136 -19.65 -20.62 -29.83
CA VAL A 136 -20.05 -19.60 -30.80
C VAL A 136 -18.80 -18.85 -31.23
N VAL A 137 -18.53 -18.86 -32.53
CA VAL A 137 -17.35 -18.25 -33.15
C VAL A 137 -17.77 -17.05 -33.97
N GLY A 138 -17.03 -15.96 -33.86
CA GLY A 138 -17.17 -14.83 -34.76
C GLY A 138 -18.29 -13.87 -34.38
N GLY A 139 -18.77 -13.12 -35.37
CA GLY A 139 -19.50 -11.87 -35.20
C GLY A 139 -18.63 -10.69 -35.60
N THR A 140 -18.99 -10.01 -36.71
CA THR A 140 -18.20 -8.90 -37.28
C THR A 140 -18.21 -7.66 -36.39
N GLN A 141 -19.20 -7.51 -35.52
CA GLN A 141 -19.18 -6.50 -34.46
C GLN A 141 -19.31 -7.13 -33.08
N ARG A 142 -20.16 -8.15 -32.91
CA ARG A 142 -20.43 -8.78 -31.60
C ARG A 142 -20.78 -10.25 -31.79
N THR A 143 -20.42 -11.14 -30.88
CA THR A 143 -20.92 -12.54 -30.96
C THR A 143 -22.39 -12.60 -30.54
N ILE A 144 -22.72 -12.05 -29.36
CA ILE A 144 -24.09 -11.96 -28.86
C ILE A 144 -24.42 -10.52 -28.45
N LEU A 145 -25.57 -10.02 -28.91
CA LEU A 145 -26.16 -8.73 -28.52
C LEU A 145 -27.51 -8.97 -27.84
N ALA A 146 -27.64 -8.56 -26.58
CA ALA A 146 -28.90 -8.52 -25.86
C ALA A 146 -29.33 -7.07 -25.57
N LYS A 147 -30.58 -6.71 -25.86
CA LYS A 147 -31.09 -5.33 -25.69
C LYS A 147 -32.53 -5.30 -25.18
N ASP A 148 -33.04 -4.10 -24.92
CA ASP A 148 -34.37 -3.82 -24.38
C ASP A 148 -34.58 -4.44 -22.99
N HIS A 149 -35.33 -5.54 -22.86
CA HIS A 149 -35.56 -6.30 -21.62
C HIS A 149 -35.21 -7.78 -21.80
N ALA A 150 -34.37 -8.08 -22.80
CA ALA A 150 -33.94 -9.44 -23.10
C ALA A 150 -33.29 -10.12 -21.90
N ARG A 151 -33.54 -11.43 -21.76
CA ARG A 151 -32.91 -12.29 -20.74
C ARG A 151 -32.13 -13.39 -21.43
N LEU A 152 -30.86 -13.53 -21.05
CA LEU A 152 -29.96 -14.54 -21.59
C LEU A 152 -29.42 -15.42 -20.47
N LEU A 153 -29.48 -16.74 -20.64
CA LEU A 153 -28.81 -17.71 -19.77
C LEU A 153 -27.81 -18.51 -20.62
N LEU A 154 -26.53 -18.45 -20.25
CA LEU A 154 -25.46 -19.22 -20.88
C LEU A 154 -24.94 -20.25 -19.88
N GLU A 155 -24.98 -21.53 -20.24
CA GLU A 155 -24.48 -22.63 -19.43
C GLU A 155 -23.46 -23.45 -20.23
N GLU A 156 -22.21 -23.54 -19.77
CA GLU A 156 -21.17 -24.32 -20.48
C GLU A 156 -20.97 -23.84 -21.94
N VAL A 157 -21.08 -22.53 -22.16
CA VAL A 157 -20.94 -21.90 -23.49
C VAL A 157 -19.54 -21.30 -23.65
N THR A 158 -18.95 -21.49 -24.83
CA THR A 158 -17.73 -20.80 -25.25
C THR A 158 -18.05 -19.71 -26.28
N LEU A 159 -17.64 -18.47 -26.03
CA LEU A 159 -17.74 -17.36 -26.98
C LEU A 159 -16.33 -16.91 -27.39
N HIS A 160 -16.01 -16.94 -28.69
CA HIS A 160 -14.68 -16.52 -29.14
C HIS A 160 -14.60 -15.97 -30.56
N GLY A 161 -13.54 -15.22 -30.84
CA GLY A 161 -13.23 -14.75 -32.20
C GLY A 161 -14.10 -13.59 -32.70
N SER A 162 -14.83 -12.90 -31.83
CA SER A 162 -15.55 -11.67 -32.19
C SER A 162 -14.57 -10.57 -32.63
N GLN A 163 -14.96 -9.77 -33.62
CA GLN A 163 -14.22 -8.55 -34.00
C GLN A 163 -14.57 -7.34 -33.10
N GLY A 164 -15.53 -7.49 -32.18
CA GLY A 164 -15.75 -6.59 -31.06
C GLY A 164 -15.95 -7.39 -29.77
N PRO A 165 -16.99 -7.12 -28.94
CA PRO A 165 -17.20 -7.89 -27.73
C PRO A 165 -17.76 -9.29 -27.98
N GLY A 166 -17.48 -10.23 -27.08
CA GLY A 166 -18.11 -11.56 -27.09
C GLY A 166 -19.59 -11.47 -26.70
N LEU A 167 -19.91 -10.81 -25.60
CA LEU A 167 -21.29 -10.55 -25.17
C LEU A 167 -21.48 -9.06 -24.90
N ALA A 168 -22.50 -8.46 -25.51
CA ALA A 168 -22.89 -7.07 -25.26
C ALA A 168 -24.34 -6.96 -24.80
N LEU A 169 -24.57 -6.18 -23.73
CA LEU A 169 -25.88 -5.93 -23.15
C LEU A 169 -26.19 -4.42 -23.20
N PHE A 170 -27.41 -4.06 -23.61
CA PHE A 170 -27.92 -2.69 -23.67
C PHE A 170 -29.30 -2.53 -23.03
N ALA A 171 -29.70 -1.28 -22.78
CA ALA A 171 -30.97 -0.89 -22.15
C ALA A 171 -31.18 -1.55 -20.77
N ASN A 172 -32.10 -2.49 -20.64
CA ASN A 172 -32.42 -3.21 -19.40
C ASN A 172 -32.23 -4.73 -19.55
N ALA A 173 -31.43 -5.15 -20.53
CA ALA A 173 -31.15 -6.56 -20.76
C ALA A 173 -30.36 -7.17 -19.60
N ALA A 174 -30.57 -8.46 -19.35
CA ALA A 174 -29.93 -9.21 -18.29
C ALA A 174 -29.32 -10.53 -18.79
N ALA A 175 -28.15 -10.89 -18.28
CA ALA A 175 -27.50 -12.15 -18.58
C ALA A 175 -27.07 -12.92 -17.32
N THR A 176 -27.20 -14.23 -17.35
CA THR A 176 -26.61 -15.16 -16.37
C THR A 176 -25.68 -16.11 -17.11
N LEU A 177 -24.44 -16.24 -16.64
CA LEU A 177 -23.42 -17.10 -17.22
C LEU A 177 -22.94 -18.08 -16.14
N HIS A 178 -22.88 -19.36 -16.49
CA HIS A 178 -22.42 -20.40 -15.58
C HIS A 178 -21.48 -21.35 -16.33
N ARG A 179 -20.26 -21.51 -15.80
CA ARG A 179 -19.20 -22.33 -16.42
C ARG A 179 -18.91 -21.95 -17.87
N CYS A 180 -18.95 -20.65 -18.19
CA CYS A 180 -18.69 -20.15 -19.53
C CYS A 180 -17.22 -19.80 -19.76
N LEU A 181 -16.77 -19.87 -21.01
CA LEU A 181 -15.47 -19.37 -21.46
C LEU A 181 -15.67 -18.27 -22.50
N ILE A 182 -15.25 -17.04 -22.21
CA ILE A 182 -15.30 -15.93 -23.15
C ILE A 182 -13.88 -15.48 -23.44
N THR A 183 -13.42 -15.75 -24.67
CA THR A 183 -11.99 -15.69 -24.99
C THR A 183 -11.69 -15.17 -26.39
N ALA A 184 -10.51 -14.58 -26.56
CA ALA A 184 -9.98 -14.19 -27.87
C ALA A 184 -10.94 -13.32 -28.71
N ASN A 185 -11.67 -12.42 -28.04
CA ASN A 185 -12.47 -11.38 -28.70
C ASN A 185 -11.62 -10.12 -28.87
N ALA A 186 -11.82 -9.37 -29.96
CA ALA A 186 -10.96 -8.25 -30.32
C ALA A 186 -11.06 -7.08 -29.32
N THR A 187 -12.19 -6.92 -28.62
CA THR A 187 -12.36 -5.90 -27.57
C THR A 187 -12.61 -6.54 -26.20
N HIS A 188 -13.86 -6.55 -25.74
CA HIS A 188 -14.25 -7.00 -24.40
C HIS A 188 -14.76 -8.44 -24.41
N GLY A 189 -14.59 -9.18 -23.33
CA GLY A 189 -15.31 -10.44 -23.16
C GLY A 189 -16.80 -10.16 -22.98
N VAL A 190 -17.14 -9.40 -21.93
CA VAL A 190 -18.50 -8.96 -21.62
C VAL A 190 -18.54 -7.43 -21.54
N GLU A 191 -19.50 -6.82 -22.23
CA GLU A 191 -19.72 -5.37 -22.30
C GLU A 191 -21.14 -5.01 -21.85
N LEU A 192 -21.27 -4.15 -20.84
CA LEU A 192 -22.54 -3.78 -20.22
C LEU A 192 -22.80 -2.28 -20.32
N HIS A 193 -23.95 -1.89 -20.87
CA HIS A 193 -24.39 -0.48 -20.98
C HIS A 193 -25.70 -0.21 -20.24
N ASP A 194 -26.08 1.05 -20.16
CA ASP A 194 -27.35 1.54 -19.62
C ASP A 194 -27.69 0.98 -18.22
N ASN A 195 -28.81 0.27 -18.06
CA ASN A 195 -29.28 -0.32 -16.80
C ASN A 195 -29.18 -1.87 -16.81
N THR A 196 -28.22 -2.41 -17.56
CA THR A 196 -28.09 -3.86 -17.73
C THR A 196 -27.57 -4.55 -16.48
N ALA A 197 -27.83 -5.86 -16.37
CA ALA A 197 -27.39 -6.68 -15.26
C ALA A 197 -26.75 -7.99 -15.73
N ALA A 198 -25.59 -8.35 -15.19
CA ALA A 198 -24.94 -9.63 -15.47
C ALA A 198 -24.62 -10.39 -14.18
N THR A 199 -24.87 -11.70 -14.17
CA THR A 199 -24.41 -12.60 -13.11
C THR A 199 -23.52 -13.67 -13.74
N LEU A 200 -22.31 -13.85 -13.23
CA LEU A 200 -21.36 -14.85 -13.71
C LEU A 200 -20.92 -15.73 -12.54
N ALA A 201 -21.02 -17.05 -12.72
CA ALA A 201 -20.53 -18.04 -11.78
C ALA A 201 -19.56 -19.00 -12.47
N ASP A 202 -18.43 -19.30 -11.81
CA ASP A 202 -17.43 -20.28 -12.26
C ASP A 202 -16.98 -20.10 -13.72
N SER A 203 -16.90 -18.85 -14.17
CA SER A 203 -16.68 -18.51 -15.58
C SER A 203 -15.31 -17.87 -15.82
N HIS A 204 -14.82 -17.99 -17.06
CA HIS A 204 -13.49 -17.55 -17.47
C HIS A 204 -13.58 -16.48 -18.55
N LEU A 205 -13.04 -15.29 -18.28
CA LEU A 205 -12.93 -14.19 -19.26
C LEU A 205 -11.44 -13.96 -19.57
N ALA A 206 -10.95 -14.49 -20.68
CA ALA A 206 -9.51 -14.65 -20.91
C ALA A 206 -9.03 -14.16 -22.28
N GLY A 207 -7.86 -13.54 -22.34
CA GLY A 207 -7.20 -13.26 -23.62
C GLY A 207 -8.00 -12.34 -24.56
N ASN A 208 -8.87 -11.47 -24.03
CA ASN A 208 -9.61 -10.51 -24.85
C ASN A 208 -8.74 -9.26 -25.11
N GLY A 209 -8.92 -8.64 -26.28
CA GLY A 209 -8.05 -7.57 -26.81
C GLY A 209 -8.14 -6.23 -26.08
N GLN A 210 -9.11 -6.05 -25.20
CA GLN A 210 -9.20 -4.92 -24.27
C GLN A 210 -9.46 -5.41 -22.85
N SER A 211 -10.69 -5.84 -22.52
CA SER A 211 -11.01 -6.29 -21.17
C SER A 211 -11.77 -7.60 -21.03
N GLY A 212 -11.69 -8.23 -19.86
CA GLY A 212 -12.54 -9.36 -19.52
C GLY A 212 -13.99 -8.91 -19.38
N LEU A 213 -14.24 -7.93 -18.50
CA LEU A 213 -15.54 -7.30 -18.31
C LEU A 213 -15.42 -5.76 -18.34
N ALA A 214 -16.35 -5.11 -19.06
CA ALA A 214 -16.49 -3.66 -19.13
C ALA A 214 -17.91 -3.25 -18.74
N ALA A 215 -18.05 -2.38 -17.73
CA ALA A 215 -19.33 -1.90 -17.24
C ALA A 215 -19.43 -0.37 -17.32
N PHE A 216 -20.43 0.10 -18.08
CA PHE A 216 -20.69 1.50 -18.37
C PHE A 216 -22.04 1.96 -17.78
N HIS A 217 -22.28 3.27 -17.73
CA HIS A 217 -23.54 3.87 -17.29
C HIS A 217 -24.01 3.38 -15.92
N ALA A 218 -25.23 2.86 -15.77
CA ALA A 218 -25.78 2.34 -14.50
C ALA A 218 -25.77 0.81 -14.46
N SER A 219 -24.96 0.15 -15.30
CA SER A 219 -24.91 -1.30 -15.40
C SER A 219 -24.36 -1.96 -14.14
N THR A 220 -24.79 -3.20 -13.90
CA THR A 220 -24.40 -3.98 -12.73
C THR A 220 -23.86 -5.35 -13.11
N ALA A 221 -22.83 -5.83 -12.39
CA ALA A 221 -22.41 -7.22 -12.52
C ALA A 221 -22.06 -7.87 -11.18
N GLN A 222 -22.39 -9.15 -11.04
CA GLN A 222 -22.00 -10.00 -9.92
C GLN A 222 -21.19 -11.17 -10.43
N LEU A 223 -19.99 -11.36 -9.89
CA LEU A 223 -19.10 -12.46 -10.26
C LEU A 223 -18.79 -13.30 -9.02
N ASP A 224 -18.93 -14.61 -9.12
CA ASP A 224 -18.58 -15.57 -8.07
C ASP A 224 -17.71 -16.70 -8.65
N GLY A 225 -16.56 -16.97 -8.01
CA GLY A 225 -15.62 -18.01 -8.48
C GLY A 225 -15.03 -17.77 -9.88
N CYS A 226 -15.17 -16.57 -10.45
CA CYS A 226 -14.73 -16.28 -11.81
C CYS A 226 -13.23 -16.02 -11.92
N THR A 227 -12.64 -16.35 -13.08
CA THR A 227 -11.26 -15.98 -13.42
C THR A 227 -11.23 -15.02 -14.62
N LEU A 228 -10.63 -13.85 -14.43
CA LEU A 228 -10.34 -12.87 -15.48
C LEU A 228 -8.83 -12.84 -15.69
N ARG A 229 -8.34 -13.26 -16.86
CA ARG A 229 -6.89 -13.50 -17.05
C ARG A 229 -6.36 -13.09 -18.42
N GLY A 230 -5.22 -12.41 -18.41
CA GLY A 230 -4.43 -12.17 -19.63
C GLY A 230 -5.19 -11.34 -20.67
N ASN A 231 -6.11 -10.50 -20.23
CA ASN A 231 -6.78 -9.53 -21.08
C ASN A 231 -5.81 -8.36 -21.35
N ALA A 232 -5.79 -7.86 -22.58
CA ALA A 232 -4.66 -7.06 -23.06
C ALA A 232 -4.48 -5.73 -22.32
N GLN A 233 -5.58 -5.08 -21.88
CA GLN A 233 -5.53 -3.81 -21.16
C GLN A 233 -6.06 -3.97 -19.73
N TRP A 234 -7.30 -4.44 -19.56
CA TRP A 234 -7.93 -4.52 -18.24
C TRP A 234 -8.47 -5.93 -17.97
N ASN A 235 -8.42 -6.43 -16.75
CA ASN A 235 -9.32 -7.55 -16.43
C ASN A 235 -10.74 -7.01 -16.25
N LEU A 236 -10.89 -5.93 -15.48
CA LEU A 236 -12.14 -5.25 -15.20
C LEU A 236 -12.01 -3.74 -15.46
N VAL A 237 -12.94 -3.15 -16.19
CA VAL A 237 -13.06 -1.69 -16.36
C VAL A 237 -14.48 -1.21 -16.06
N LEU A 238 -14.57 -0.17 -15.23
CA LEU A 238 -15.82 0.42 -14.75
C LEU A 238 -15.77 1.93 -14.96
N THR A 239 -16.86 2.51 -15.47
CA THR A 239 -16.95 3.96 -15.64
C THR A 239 -18.38 4.45 -15.48
N HIS A 240 -18.56 5.77 -15.46
CA HIS A 240 -19.83 6.45 -15.17
C HIS A 240 -20.38 6.03 -13.81
N GLY A 241 -21.41 5.20 -13.75
CA GLY A 241 -22.00 4.66 -12.51
C GLY A 241 -21.99 3.14 -12.45
N GLY A 242 -21.16 2.46 -13.25
CA GLY A 242 -21.10 1.01 -13.32
C GLY A 242 -20.74 0.41 -11.96
N ARG A 243 -21.42 -0.68 -11.58
CA ARG A 243 -21.28 -1.30 -10.25
C ARG A 243 -20.98 -2.78 -10.38
N VAL A 244 -19.83 -3.22 -9.88
CA VAL A 244 -19.45 -4.64 -9.96
C VAL A 244 -19.05 -5.17 -8.60
N SER A 245 -19.57 -6.36 -8.25
CA SER A 245 -19.18 -7.11 -7.06
C SER A 245 -18.55 -8.44 -7.44
N LEU A 246 -17.39 -8.74 -6.87
CA LEU A 246 -16.65 -9.98 -7.06
C LEU A 246 -16.52 -10.72 -5.73
N THR A 247 -16.82 -12.02 -5.73
CA THR A 247 -16.61 -12.92 -4.60
C THR A 247 -15.74 -14.09 -5.04
N ALA A 248 -14.72 -14.44 -4.27
CA ALA A 248 -13.83 -15.57 -4.56
C ALA A 248 -13.25 -15.57 -6.00
N CYS A 249 -13.10 -14.39 -6.60
CA CYS A 249 -12.65 -14.23 -7.98
C CYS A 249 -11.13 -14.04 -8.07
N ARG A 250 -10.60 -14.33 -9.26
CA ARG A 250 -9.18 -14.21 -9.56
C ARG A 250 -8.94 -13.33 -10.79
N LEU A 251 -8.19 -12.25 -10.60
CA LEU A 251 -7.78 -11.33 -11.66
C LEU A 251 -6.27 -11.46 -11.87
N GLU A 252 -5.83 -11.82 -13.06
CA GLU A 252 -4.41 -12.05 -13.36
C GLU A 252 -3.95 -11.34 -14.63
N GLY A 253 -2.84 -10.60 -14.57
CA GLY A 253 -2.12 -10.18 -15.77
C GLY A 253 -2.77 -9.08 -16.60
N GLY A 254 -3.47 -8.11 -15.99
CA GLY A 254 -3.99 -6.93 -16.70
C GLY A 254 -2.85 -6.01 -17.18
N GLY A 255 -2.85 -5.62 -18.46
CA GLY A 255 -1.77 -4.83 -19.08
C GLY A 255 -1.68 -3.36 -18.64
N PHE A 256 -2.82 -2.68 -18.53
CA PHE A 256 -2.90 -1.34 -17.93
C PHE A 256 -3.27 -1.44 -16.45
N ALA A 257 -4.39 -2.08 -16.11
CA ALA A 257 -4.78 -2.32 -14.73
C ALA A 257 -5.47 -3.68 -14.58
N SER A 258 -5.37 -4.31 -13.41
CA SER A 258 -6.22 -5.48 -13.18
C SER A 258 -7.68 -5.05 -12.97
N ALA A 259 -7.93 -3.99 -12.20
CA ALA A 259 -9.22 -3.33 -12.13
C ALA A 259 -9.05 -1.81 -12.26
N ASP A 260 -9.87 -1.19 -13.10
CA ASP A 260 -9.93 0.26 -13.33
C ASP A 260 -11.35 0.74 -13.07
N ALA A 261 -11.51 1.72 -12.20
CA ALA A 261 -12.80 2.33 -11.88
C ALA A 261 -12.69 3.87 -11.94
N SER A 262 -13.56 4.49 -12.74
CA SER A 262 -13.53 5.94 -12.97
C SER A 262 -14.89 6.59 -12.76
N GLN A 263 -14.89 7.93 -12.65
CA GLN A 263 -16.11 8.74 -12.46
C GLN A 263 -16.88 8.31 -11.19
N ALA A 264 -18.13 7.92 -11.24
CA ALA A 264 -18.94 7.51 -10.07
C ALA A 264 -19.07 5.97 -9.94
N ALA A 265 -18.19 5.20 -10.58
CA ALA A 265 -18.20 3.74 -10.55
C ALA A 265 -17.97 3.16 -9.14
N PHE A 266 -18.50 1.95 -8.92
CA PHE A 266 -18.37 1.22 -7.64
C PHE A 266 -17.86 -0.21 -7.84
N LEU A 267 -16.81 -0.57 -7.12
CA LEU A 267 -16.22 -1.90 -7.11
C LEU A 267 -16.27 -2.51 -5.70
N ALA A 268 -16.84 -3.70 -5.57
CA ALA A 268 -16.76 -4.49 -4.34
C ALA A 268 -15.99 -5.80 -4.61
N MET A 269 -15.07 -6.15 -3.72
CA MET A 269 -14.29 -7.39 -3.80
C MET A 269 -14.26 -8.07 -2.43
N ALA A 270 -14.71 -9.32 -2.39
CA ALA A 270 -14.68 -10.18 -1.22
C ALA A 270 -13.87 -11.45 -1.52
N ASP A 271 -12.87 -11.74 -0.69
CA ASP A 271 -12.04 -12.96 -0.78
C ASP A 271 -11.43 -13.17 -2.18
N CYS A 272 -11.12 -12.07 -2.87
CA CYS A 272 -10.57 -12.10 -4.22
C CYS A 272 -9.04 -12.09 -4.20
N THR A 273 -8.45 -12.55 -5.30
CA THR A 273 -7.00 -12.46 -5.54
C THR A 273 -6.73 -11.71 -6.84
N VAL A 274 -5.94 -10.64 -6.76
CA VAL A 274 -5.52 -9.81 -7.89
C VAL A 274 -4.00 -9.92 -8.00
N THR A 275 -3.48 -10.38 -9.14
CA THR A 275 -2.05 -10.64 -9.29
C THR A 275 -1.49 -10.18 -10.62
N ALA A 276 -0.17 -9.94 -10.65
CA ALA A 276 0.59 -9.78 -11.88
C ALA A 276 0.09 -8.66 -12.82
N GLY A 277 -0.61 -7.65 -12.28
CA GLY A 277 -0.94 -6.43 -13.01
C GLY A 277 0.34 -5.69 -13.42
N GLN A 278 0.42 -5.26 -14.68
CA GLN A 278 1.66 -4.71 -15.24
C GLN A 278 1.91 -3.28 -14.75
N ARG A 279 0.91 -2.40 -14.78
CA ARG A 279 1.05 -1.02 -14.29
C ARG A 279 0.31 -0.79 -12.97
N PHE A 280 -0.95 -1.21 -12.87
CA PHE A 280 -1.75 -1.09 -11.65
C PHE A 280 -2.42 -2.41 -11.26
N GLY A 281 -2.46 -2.72 -9.96
CA GLY A 281 -3.41 -3.70 -9.44
C GLY A 281 -4.83 -3.13 -9.51
N LEU A 282 -5.05 -2.04 -8.80
CA LEU A 282 -6.31 -1.30 -8.76
C LEU A 282 -6.06 0.19 -9.04
N PHE A 283 -6.79 0.77 -9.98
CA PHE A 283 -6.70 2.19 -10.34
C PHE A 283 -8.07 2.86 -10.21
N LEU A 284 -8.17 3.89 -9.36
CA LEU A 284 -9.40 4.67 -9.17
C LEU A 284 -9.20 6.15 -9.48
N THR A 285 -10.12 6.74 -10.23
CA THR A 285 -10.13 8.17 -10.60
C THR A 285 -11.53 8.79 -10.43
N GLY A 286 -11.63 10.12 -10.48
CA GLY A 286 -12.89 10.84 -10.30
C GLY A 286 -13.47 10.69 -8.89
N GLN A 287 -14.69 10.18 -8.78
CA GLN A 287 -15.41 9.90 -7.52
C GLN A 287 -15.59 8.39 -7.27
N ALA A 288 -14.77 7.57 -7.94
CA ALA A 288 -14.93 6.11 -7.93
C ALA A 288 -14.71 5.56 -6.52
N ARG A 289 -15.38 4.46 -6.21
CA ARG A 289 -15.35 3.84 -4.89
C ARG A 289 -14.99 2.36 -4.98
N ALA A 290 -14.10 1.90 -4.11
CA ALA A 290 -13.77 0.50 -3.96
C ALA A 290 -13.91 0.01 -2.51
N GLU A 291 -14.48 -1.17 -2.32
CA GLU A 291 -14.58 -1.85 -1.03
C GLU A 291 -13.98 -3.26 -1.13
N LEU A 292 -12.90 -3.49 -0.39
CA LEU A 292 -12.10 -4.72 -0.42
C LEU A 292 -12.16 -5.40 0.95
N VAL A 293 -12.64 -6.63 1.01
CA VAL A 293 -12.70 -7.45 2.23
C VAL A 293 -11.98 -8.77 1.97
N GLY A 294 -11.03 -9.14 2.83
CA GLY A 294 -10.31 -10.42 2.68
C GLY A 294 -9.51 -10.56 1.38
N THR A 295 -9.25 -9.46 0.68
CA THR A 295 -8.75 -9.46 -0.69
C THR A 295 -7.22 -9.32 -0.72
N GLN A 296 -6.58 -10.03 -1.65
CA GLN A 296 -5.13 -10.02 -1.84
C GLN A 296 -4.76 -9.34 -3.16
N LEU A 297 -3.95 -8.29 -3.11
CA LEU A 297 -3.31 -7.65 -4.27
C LEU A 297 -1.82 -7.96 -4.18
N ARG A 298 -1.27 -8.72 -5.12
CA ARG A 298 0.13 -9.18 -5.01
C ARG A 298 0.91 -9.20 -6.32
N GLN A 299 2.23 -9.00 -6.21
CA GLN A 299 3.17 -9.20 -7.31
C GLN A 299 2.84 -8.35 -8.55
N HIS A 300 2.39 -7.12 -8.32
CA HIS A 300 2.18 -6.15 -9.40
C HIS A 300 3.53 -5.58 -9.83
N ALA A 301 3.78 -5.45 -11.13
CA ALA A 301 5.05 -4.91 -11.60
C ALA A 301 5.19 -3.40 -11.32
N GLY A 302 4.06 -2.67 -11.31
CA GLY A 302 3.99 -1.27 -10.87
C GLY A 302 3.38 -1.12 -9.47
N ARG A 303 2.30 -0.35 -9.37
CA ARG A 303 1.64 0.03 -8.10
C ARG A 303 0.52 -0.95 -7.75
N GLY A 304 0.38 -1.29 -6.47
CA GLY A 304 -0.72 -2.13 -5.98
C GLY A 304 -2.07 -1.42 -6.12
N ILE A 305 -2.23 -0.29 -5.44
CA ILE A 305 -3.41 0.58 -5.50
C ILE A 305 -2.99 2.01 -5.84
N GLU A 306 -3.71 2.64 -6.76
CA GLU A 306 -3.59 4.08 -7.00
C GLU A 306 -4.96 4.76 -6.99
N LEU A 307 -5.07 5.83 -6.20
CA LEU A 307 -6.26 6.67 -6.10
C LEU A 307 -5.93 8.09 -6.55
N GLN A 308 -6.80 8.69 -7.37
CA GLN A 308 -6.68 10.07 -7.81
C GLN A 308 -7.98 10.86 -7.58
N ASP A 309 -7.94 12.17 -7.78
CA ASP A 309 -9.07 13.09 -7.68
C ASP A 309 -9.82 13.02 -6.34
N GLN A 310 -11.03 12.47 -6.28
CA GLN A 310 -11.86 12.30 -5.09
C GLN A 310 -12.20 10.82 -4.86
N ALA A 311 -11.41 9.90 -5.44
CA ALA A 311 -11.61 8.47 -5.31
C ALA A 311 -11.51 8.00 -3.85
N ILE A 312 -12.30 6.98 -3.48
CA ILE A 312 -12.34 6.44 -2.12
C ILE A 312 -12.13 4.93 -2.17
N ALA A 313 -11.19 4.41 -1.39
CA ALA A 313 -11.03 2.97 -1.18
C ALA A 313 -11.17 2.62 0.31
N ARG A 314 -11.87 1.53 0.60
CA ARG A 314 -11.97 0.93 1.93
C ARG A 314 -11.47 -0.50 1.90
N LEU A 315 -10.53 -0.82 2.79
CA LEU A 315 -9.88 -2.11 2.88
C LEU A 315 -10.11 -2.67 4.27
N GLN A 316 -10.55 -3.92 4.35
CA GLN A 316 -10.70 -4.64 5.60
C GLN A 316 -10.07 -6.02 5.48
N ARG A 317 -9.23 -6.40 6.45
CA ARG A 317 -8.60 -7.74 6.51
C ARG A 317 -7.94 -8.15 5.18
N SER A 318 -7.34 -7.18 4.48
CA SER A 318 -6.79 -7.35 3.13
C SER A 318 -5.26 -7.31 3.12
N ARG A 319 -4.65 -7.69 2.00
CA ARG A 319 -3.18 -7.79 1.86
C ARG A 319 -2.71 -7.16 0.55
N ILE A 320 -1.79 -6.21 0.64
CA ILE A 320 -1.16 -5.52 -0.48
C ILE A 320 0.34 -5.81 -0.44
N GLU A 321 0.79 -6.73 -1.28
CA GLU A 321 2.08 -7.41 -1.10
C GLU A 321 2.95 -7.41 -2.37
N ALA A 322 4.24 -7.15 -2.22
CA ALA A 322 5.22 -7.32 -3.31
C ALA A 322 4.87 -6.56 -4.61
N SER A 323 4.34 -5.33 -4.51
CA SER A 323 4.24 -4.43 -5.66
C SER A 323 5.62 -3.86 -6.00
N GLY A 324 5.95 -3.72 -7.28
CA GLY A 324 7.24 -3.22 -7.74
C GLY A 324 7.52 -1.77 -7.33
N ASP A 325 6.46 -0.97 -7.18
CA ASP A 325 6.51 0.39 -6.63
C ASP A 325 5.81 0.44 -5.25
N TYR A 326 4.75 1.25 -5.14
CA TYR A 326 3.98 1.49 -3.93
C TYR A 326 2.97 0.38 -3.67
N GLY A 327 2.74 0.05 -2.40
CA GLY A 327 1.58 -0.75 -2.02
C GLY A 327 0.29 0.01 -2.34
N ALA A 328 0.15 1.22 -1.79
CA ALA A 328 -0.88 2.20 -2.19
C ALA A 328 -0.26 3.58 -2.41
N ILE A 329 -0.74 4.32 -3.42
CA ILE A 329 -0.43 5.75 -3.61
C ILE A 329 -1.68 6.56 -3.88
N LEU A 330 -1.77 7.73 -3.24
CA LEU A 330 -2.95 8.59 -3.27
C LEU A 330 -2.57 9.99 -3.75
N PHE A 331 -3.40 10.58 -4.62
CA PHE A 331 -3.26 11.93 -5.16
C PHE A 331 -4.55 12.75 -4.99
N GLY A 332 -4.46 14.06 -5.21
CA GLY A 332 -5.61 14.98 -5.18
C GLY A 332 -6.26 15.08 -3.81
N ARG A 333 -7.53 14.70 -3.69
CA ARG A 333 -8.34 14.63 -2.46
C ARG A 333 -8.87 13.21 -2.23
N SER A 334 -8.20 12.21 -2.79
CA SER A 334 -8.57 10.81 -2.64
C SER A 334 -8.42 10.34 -1.18
N GLN A 335 -9.12 9.26 -0.83
CA GLN A 335 -9.20 8.77 0.55
C GLN A 335 -9.02 7.25 0.61
N LEU A 336 -8.17 6.80 1.51
CA LEU A 336 -7.97 5.38 1.82
C LEU A 336 -8.28 5.13 3.30
N THR A 337 -9.25 4.27 3.57
CA THR A 337 -9.47 3.70 4.91
C THR A 337 -9.03 2.24 4.89
N ALA A 338 -8.18 1.83 5.82
CA ALA A 338 -7.71 0.46 5.93
C ALA A 338 -7.79 -0.01 7.38
N ASP A 339 -8.46 -1.15 7.60
CA ASP A 339 -8.61 -1.81 8.88
C ASP A 339 -8.04 -3.23 8.80
N GLN A 340 -7.20 -3.61 9.76
CA GLN A 340 -6.56 -4.93 9.84
C GLN A 340 -5.90 -5.38 8.52
N THR A 341 -5.31 -4.44 7.80
CA THR A 341 -4.77 -4.66 6.45
C THR A 341 -3.25 -4.63 6.46
N ALA A 342 -2.62 -5.50 5.68
CA ALA A 342 -1.17 -5.60 5.58
C ALA A 342 -0.64 -4.97 4.28
N PHE A 343 0.37 -4.12 4.38
CA PHE A 343 1.13 -3.53 3.28
C PHE A 343 2.58 -4.00 3.38
N THR A 344 2.97 -5.01 2.61
CA THR A 344 4.25 -5.68 2.83
C THR A 344 5.11 -5.86 1.58
N TYR A 345 6.43 -5.80 1.75
CA TYR A 345 7.41 -6.10 0.71
C TYR A 345 7.25 -5.28 -0.58
N ASN A 346 6.68 -4.07 -0.51
CA ASN A 346 6.53 -3.21 -1.68
C ASN A 346 7.86 -2.47 -1.98
N GLY A 347 8.13 -2.24 -3.27
CA GLY A 347 9.37 -1.63 -3.75
C GLY A 347 9.53 -0.13 -3.44
N ALA A 348 8.53 0.51 -2.86
CA ALA A 348 8.56 1.88 -2.33
C ALA A 348 7.93 1.95 -0.92
N HIS A 349 7.02 2.90 -0.67
CA HIS A 349 6.24 2.96 0.57
C HIS A 349 5.13 1.90 0.61
N GLY A 350 4.76 1.45 1.81
CA GLY A 350 3.55 0.64 1.99
C GLY A 350 2.29 1.42 1.56
N ALA A 351 2.15 2.65 2.06
CA ALA A 351 1.19 3.63 1.58
C ALA A 351 1.83 5.02 1.44
N SER A 352 1.59 5.72 0.33
CA SER A 352 2.08 7.08 0.07
C SER A 352 0.91 8.03 -0.18
N LEU A 353 0.85 9.11 0.59
CA LEU A 353 -0.17 10.16 0.48
C LEU A 353 0.46 11.41 -0.14
N ARG A 354 -0.14 11.87 -1.24
CA ARG A 354 0.22 13.10 -1.95
C ARG A 354 -0.94 14.09 -2.00
N ASP A 355 -0.64 15.35 -2.25
CA ASP A 355 -1.58 16.46 -2.28
C ASP A 355 -2.46 16.49 -1.02
N GLN A 356 -3.74 16.81 -1.17
CA GLN A 356 -4.74 16.84 -0.09
C GLN A 356 -5.39 15.46 0.17
N SER A 357 -4.75 14.36 -0.22
CA SER A 357 -5.28 13.01 0.01
C SER A 357 -5.26 12.63 1.49
N ALA A 358 -6.19 11.78 1.91
CA ALA A 358 -6.33 11.36 3.30
C ALA A 358 -6.22 9.85 3.48
N GLY A 359 -5.63 9.43 4.59
CA GLY A 359 -5.45 8.03 4.95
C GLY A 359 -5.82 7.76 6.40
N GLU A 360 -6.63 6.73 6.63
CA GLU A 360 -7.00 6.24 7.95
C GLU A 360 -6.62 4.76 8.05
N PHE A 361 -5.66 4.44 8.92
CA PHE A 361 -5.12 3.10 9.11
C PHE A 361 -5.38 2.66 10.55
N GLN A 362 -6.11 1.57 10.73
CA GLN A 362 -6.41 0.98 12.03
C GLN A 362 -5.90 -0.46 12.07
N ALA A 363 -5.10 -0.78 13.09
CA ALA A 363 -4.56 -2.13 13.31
C ALA A 363 -3.88 -2.73 12.06
N CYS A 364 -3.27 -1.88 11.22
CA CYS A 364 -2.61 -2.29 9.98
C CYS A 364 -1.16 -2.72 10.23
N VAL A 365 -0.61 -3.52 9.32
CA VAL A 365 0.79 -3.95 9.37
C VAL A 365 1.52 -3.39 8.16
N PHE A 366 2.64 -2.72 8.39
CA PHE A 366 3.53 -2.23 7.34
C PHE A 366 4.90 -2.88 7.52
N ALA A 367 5.28 -3.82 6.65
CA ALA A 367 6.52 -4.55 6.87
C ALA A 367 7.32 -4.87 5.61
N GLY A 368 8.65 -4.81 5.71
CA GLY A 368 9.52 -5.18 4.59
C GLY A 368 9.44 -4.25 3.38
N ASN A 369 8.80 -3.08 3.49
CA ASN A 369 8.72 -2.14 2.37
C ASN A 369 10.08 -1.44 2.21
N ARG A 370 10.46 -1.14 0.96
CA ARG A 370 11.78 -0.56 0.68
C ARG A 370 12.00 0.80 1.36
N TYR A 371 10.93 1.58 1.52
CA TYR A 371 10.96 2.88 2.19
C TYR A 371 10.22 2.83 3.52
N SER A 372 9.43 3.84 3.86
CA SER A 372 8.57 3.87 5.04
C SER A 372 7.34 2.98 4.90
N GLY A 373 6.74 2.59 6.03
CA GLY A 373 5.42 2.00 6.02
C GLY A 373 4.39 2.97 5.45
N ILE A 374 4.35 4.19 5.99
CA ILE A 374 3.49 5.27 5.49
C ILE A 374 4.36 6.49 5.15
N GLY A 375 4.22 7.04 3.95
CA GLY A 375 4.85 8.29 3.51
C GLY A 375 3.82 9.39 3.28
N CYS A 376 4.03 10.58 3.86
CA CYS A 376 3.22 11.78 3.66
C CYS A 376 4.13 12.93 3.25
N LEU A 377 4.30 13.14 1.94
CA LEU A 377 5.40 13.96 1.42
C LEU A 377 5.05 15.44 1.33
N ASP A 378 3.79 15.74 1.05
CA ASP A 378 3.29 17.12 1.01
C ASP A 378 3.10 17.62 2.43
N ALA A 379 3.94 18.57 2.84
CA ALA A 379 4.13 18.93 4.23
C ALA A 379 2.87 19.57 4.89
N GLY A 380 2.88 20.87 5.20
CA GLY A 380 1.68 21.56 5.71
C GLY A 380 0.55 21.71 4.69
N ALA A 381 0.77 21.28 3.44
CA ALA A 381 -0.21 21.28 2.36
C ALA A 381 -0.89 19.91 2.15
N GLY A 382 -0.38 18.86 2.83
CA GLY A 382 -0.88 17.50 2.76
C GLY A 382 -2.28 17.34 3.35
N GLY A 383 -2.99 16.29 2.94
CA GLY A 383 -4.22 15.88 3.62
C GLY A 383 -3.95 15.15 4.94
N ARG A 384 -5.03 14.70 5.60
CA ARG A 384 -4.94 14.11 6.95
C ARG A 384 -4.52 12.64 6.89
N MET A 385 -3.63 12.25 7.78
CA MET A 385 -3.22 10.85 7.93
C MET A 385 -3.31 10.43 9.39
N SER A 386 -4.10 9.38 9.69
CA SER A 386 -4.14 8.73 10.98
C SER A 386 -3.68 7.27 10.89
N ALA A 387 -2.82 6.86 11.81
CA ALA A 387 -2.38 5.48 11.98
C ALA A 387 -2.51 5.09 13.46
N ARG A 388 -3.47 4.22 13.77
CA ARG A 388 -3.77 3.78 15.14
C ARG A 388 -3.55 2.30 15.28
N GLU A 389 -2.85 1.91 16.33
CA GLU A 389 -2.52 0.50 16.62
C GLU A 389 -1.81 -0.21 15.45
N CYS A 390 -1.13 0.55 14.58
CA CYS A 390 -0.44 0.02 13.42
C CYS A 390 0.94 -0.51 13.81
N LEU A 391 1.32 -1.65 13.25
CA LEU A 391 2.63 -2.26 13.46
C LEU A 391 3.55 -1.97 12.28
N PHE A 392 4.81 -1.68 12.57
CA PHE A 392 5.82 -1.50 11.54
C PHE A 392 7.07 -2.32 11.84
N HIS A 393 7.65 -2.92 10.80
CA HIS A 393 8.81 -3.80 10.96
C HIS A 393 9.61 -3.93 9.66
N GLN A 394 10.94 -3.85 9.70
CA GLN A 394 11.83 -4.06 8.55
C GLN A 394 11.51 -3.16 7.34
N ASN A 395 11.02 -1.94 7.58
CA ASN A 395 10.87 -0.96 6.51
C ASN A 395 12.22 -0.25 6.32
N GLY A 396 12.62 0.08 5.08
CA GLY A 396 13.94 0.68 4.81
C GLY A 396 14.07 2.14 5.26
N MET A 397 12.98 2.78 5.67
CA MET A 397 12.97 4.09 6.32
C MET A 397 12.05 4.08 7.56
N ARG A 398 11.88 5.24 8.19
CA ARG A 398 11.02 5.42 9.39
C ARG A 398 9.63 4.79 9.21
N PRO A 399 8.99 4.27 10.28
CA PRO A 399 7.63 3.74 10.24
C PRO A 399 6.63 4.65 9.51
N ILE A 400 6.59 5.91 9.93
CA ILE A 400 5.81 6.99 9.34
C ILE A 400 6.81 8.07 8.95
N TYR A 401 6.90 8.36 7.66
CA TYR A 401 7.64 9.49 7.13
C TYR A 401 6.68 10.64 6.85
N ARG A 402 6.96 11.79 7.46
CA ARG A 402 6.33 13.04 7.07
C ARG A 402 7.37 13.93 6.42
N GLY A 403 6.97 14.57 5.32
CA GLY A 403 7.78 15.52 4.60
C GLY A 403 8.39 16.53 5.56
N PRO A 404 9.55 17.11 5.22
CA PRO A 404 10.47 17.70 6.19
C PRO A 404 9.93 18.86 7.01
N LEU A 405 8.79 19.43 6.62
CA LEU A 405 8.17 20.59 7.26
C LEU A 405 6.83 20.24 7.95
N HIS A 406 6.50 18.95 8.11
CA HIS A 406 5.22 18.50 8.66
C HIS A 406 5.39 17.75 9.98
N LEU A 407 5.21 18.49 11.07
CA LEU A 407 5.35 18.01 12.45
C LEU A 407 4.06 18.11 13.27
N ASP A 408 2.91 18.34 12.63
CA ASP A 408 1.62 18.46 13.32
C ASP A 408 0.80 17.17 13.17
N PRO A 409 0.60 16.38 14.24
CA PRO A 409 0.81 16.78 15.63
C PRO A 409 2.20 16.55 16.18
N LEU A 410 2.49 17.31 17.25
CA LEU A 410 3.74 17.24 17.99
C LEU A 410 4.06 15.79 18.35
N VAL A 411 5.21 15.35 17.86
CA VAL A 411 5.74 14.01 18.07
C VAL A 411 5.98 13.79 19.58
N PRO A 412 5.58 12.65 20.15
CA PRO A 412 5.90 12.28 21.53
C PRO A 412 7.38 12.46 21.84
N THR A 413 7.71 13.29 22.83
CA THR A 413 9.10 13.63 23.13
C THR A 413 9.40 13.59 24.62
N PRO A 414 10.43 12.85 25.07
CA PRO A 414 10.91 12.88 26.45
C PRO A 414 11.40 14.28 26.81
N VAL A 415 10.97 14.78 27.98
CA VAL A 415 11.40 16.09 28.50
C VAL A 415 12.15 15.98 29.83
N ARG A 416 11.91 14.92 30.60
CA ARG A 416 12.57 14.71 31.90
C ARG A 416 12.53 13.24 32.30
N ILE A 417 13.58 12.76 32.96
CA ILE A 417 13.61 11.43 33.58
C ILE A 417 13.82 11.57 35.08
N GLN A 418 12.97 10.91 35.85
CA GLN A 418 13.03 10.85 37.31
C GLN A 418 12.91 9.39 37.73
N ASP A 419 13.98 8.84 38.28
CA ASP A 419 14.12 7.42 38.62
C ASP A 419 13.83 6.52 37.40
N THR A 420 12.74 5.74 37.43
CA THR A 420 12.30 4.89 36.32
C THR A 420 11.25 5.55 35.44
N ARG A 421 10.80 6.78 35.75
CA ARG A 421 9.74 7.48 35.03
C ARG A 421 10.31 8.45 34.00
N VAL A 422 9.82 8.36 32.78
CA VAL A 422 10.06 9.33 31.71
C VAL A 422 8.83 10.21 31.57
N HIS A 423 9.01 11.50 31.83
CA HIS A 423 8.02 12.53 31.53
C HIS A 423 8.18 12.94 30.08
N CYS A 424 7.08 12.97 29.35
CA CYS A 424 7.03 13.27 27.93
C CYS A 424 6.03 14.38 27.63
N LEU A 425 6.19 14.99 26.46
CA LEU A 425 5.32 15.99 25.88
C LEU A 425 4.84 15.54 24.50
N ALA A 426 3.58 15.80 24.18
CA ALA A 426 2.96 15.65 22.87
C ALA A 426 1.93 16.78 22.66
N ALA A 427 1.14 16.72 21.59
CA ALA A 427 0.05 17.67 21.41
C ALA A 427 -0.97 17.55 22.57
N PRO A 428 -1.58 18.66 23.02
CA PRO A 428 -2.65 18.64 24.01
C PRO A 428 -3.77 17.68 23.64
N ASP A 429 -4.26 16.92 24.63
CA ASP A 429 -5.34 15.94 24.49
C ASP A 429 -5.08 14.83 23.46
N ALA A 430 -3.82 14.63 23.04
CA ALA A 430 -3.46 13.61 22.08
C ALA A 430 -3.64 12.18 22.65
N GLN A 431 -4.07 11.28 21.78
CA GLN A 431 -4.01 9.85 22.03
C GLN A 431 -2.61 9.34 21.68
N ILE A 432 -1.93 8.71 22.64
CA ILE A 432 -0.55 8.25 22.51
C ILE A 432 -0.56 6.74 22.40
N ASP A 433 -0.25 6.21 21.22
CA ASP A 433 -0.04 4.79 21.03
C ASP A 433 1.39 4.44 21.42
N LEU A 434 1.54 3.53 22.38
CA LEU A 434 2.82 3.03 22.87
C LEU A 434 3.15 1.69 22.23
N TYR A 435 4.40 1.53 21.84
CA TYR A 435 4.90 0.34 21.20
C TYR A 435 6.20 -0.11 21.87
N LEU A 436 6.48 -1.40 21.77
CA LEU A 436 7.72 -2.01 22.21
C LEU A 436 8.39 -2.62 20.99
N ASP A 437 9.70 -2.40 20.86
CA ASP A 437 10.49 -3.04 19.82
C ASP A 437 11.96 -3.10 20.22
N ARG A 438 12.75 -3.96 19.58
CA ARG A 438 14.21 -4.00 19.74
C ARG A 438 14.92 -2.92 18.93
N VAL A 439 14.22 -2.25 18.02
CA VAL A 439 14.85 -1.38 17.02
C VAL A 439 14.17 -0.04 16.82
N GLY A 440 13.08 0.22 17.55
CA GLY A 440 12.34 1.48 17.50
C GLY A 440 11.38 1.60 16.32
N GLU A 441 11.03 0.50 15.66
CA GLU A 441 10.13 0.48 14.50
C GLU A 441 8.65 0.34 14.90
N ALA A 442 8.29 0.19 16.17
CA ALA A 442 6.92 -0.08 16.60
C ALA A 442 6.38 -1.46 16.13
N ALA A 443 7.20 -2.51 16.25
CA ALA A 443 6.86 -3.87 15.86
C ALA A 443 5.83 -4.57 16.79
N ARG A 444 5.65 -4.10 18.03
CA ARG A 444 4.65 -4.63 18.97
C ARG A 444 3.89 -3.51 19.65
N PHE A 445 2.57 -3.47 19.45
CA PHE A 445 1.69 -2.56 20.17
C PHE A 445 1.62 -2.94 21.67
N LEU A 446 1.67 -1.93 22.55
CA LEU A 446 1.55 -2.10 24.00
C LEU A 446 0.17 -1.66 24.48
N ARG A 447 -0.16 -0.38 24.30
CA ARG A 447 -1.46 0.23 24.67
C ARG A 447 -1.55 1.67 24.17
N THR A 448 -2.74 2.24 24.23
CA THR A 448 -2.96 3.69 24.10
C THR A 448 -3.09 4.35 25.48
N ILE A 449 -2.48 5.52 25.66
CA ILE A 449 -2.72 6.42 26.79
C ILE A 449 -3.15 7.81 26.27
N SER A 450 -3.58 8.72 27.14
CA SER A 450 -3.91 10.09 26.76
C SER A 450 -2.92 11.08 27.37
N ALA A 451 -2.48 12.05 26.58
CA ALA A 451 -1.82 13.25 27.09
C ALA A 451 -2.86 14.15 27.78
N ASP A 452 -2.45 14.87 28.81
CA ASP A 452 -3.33 15.84 29.47
C ASP A 452 -3.59 17.08 28.58
N ARG A 453 -4.40 18.01 29.08
CA ARG A 453 -4.72 19.29 28.40
C ARG A 453 -3.50 20.18 28.11
N HIS A 454 -2.34 19.85 28.68
CA HIS A 454 -1.06 20.52 28.47
C HIS A 454 -0.10 19.65 27.63
N GLY A 455 -0.56 18.52 27.10
CA GLY A 455 0.23 17.61 26.28
C GLY A 455 1.15 16.69 27.09
N ARG A 456 1.05 16.67 28.42
CA ARG A 456 1.97 15.92 29.29
C ARG A 456 1.49 14.49 29.51
N PHE A 457 2.43 13.55 29.50
CA PHE A 457 2.19 12.17 29.89
C PHE A 457 3.47 11.55 30.48
N ILE A 458 3.35 10.40 31.13
CA ILE A 458 4.46 9.72 31.80
C ILE A 458 4.46 8.25 31.39
N VAL A 459 5.65 7.71 31.10
CA VAL A 459 5.88 6.27 30.90
C VAL A 459 6.92 5.75 31.88
N ASP A 460 6.90 4.46 32.18
CA ASP A 460 7.85 3.83 33.11
C ASP A 460 8.80 2.89 32.36
N CYS A 461 10.10 3.10 32.51
CA CYS A 461 11.14 2.28 31.88
C CYS A 461 11.08 0.81 32.30
N ARG A 462 10.47 0.50 33.46
CA ARG A 462 10.29 -0.90 33.92
C ARG A 462 9.33 -1.70 33.04
N GLU A 463 8.55 -1.01 32.22
CA GLU A 463 7.65 -1.64 31.25
C GLU A 463 8.38 -2.05 29.96
N VAL A 464 9.65 -1.67 29.82
CA VAL A 464 10.49 -1.96 28.67
C VAL A 464 11.37 -3.17 28.98
N PRO A 465 11.16 -4.33 28.31
CA PRO A 465 11.98 -5.52 28.52
C PRO A 465 13.46 -5.30 28.18
N ASP A 466 14.35 -6.06 28.81
CA ASP A 466 15.78 -6.01 28.52
C ASP A 466 16.10 -6.12 27.03
N GLY A 467 16.80 -5.12 26.50
CA GLY A 467 17.19 -5.04 25.10
C GLY A 467 16.13 -4.48 24.16
N TRP A 468 15.09 -3.84 24.71
CA TRP A 468 14.02 -3.19 23.95
C TRP A 468 13.99 -1.68 24.22
N VAL A 469 13.29 -0.98 23.33
CA VAL A 469 12.83 0.40 23.46
C VAL A 469 11.32 0.47 23.51
N MET A 470 10.82 1.54 24.13
CA MET A 470 9.45 2.00 23.96
C MET A 470 9.42 3.13 22.95
N THR A 471 8.54 3.04 21.96
CA THR A 471 8.27 4.12 21.02
C THR A 471 6.82 4.59 21.13
N ALA A 472 6.56 5.79 20.64
CA ALA A 472 5.24 6.39 20.72
C ALA A 472 4.91 7.23 19.49
N ALA A 473 3.62 7.24 19.14
CA ALA A 473 3.01 8.15 18.18
C ALA A 473 1.83 8.88 18.83
N ALA A 474 1.67 10.17 18.54
CA ALA A 474 0.56 10.99 19.03
C ALA A 474 -0.48 11.18 17.94
N THR A 475 -1.75 10.98 18.25
CA THR A 475 -2.87 11.27 17.34
C THR A 475 -3.79 12.31 17.94
N VAL A 476 -4.07 13.37 17.18
CA VAL A 476 -5.03 14.41 17.55
C VAL A 476 -5.81 14.84 16.30
N ARG A 477 -7.13 15.00 16.42
CA ARG A 477 -8.02 15.45 15.33
C ARG A 477 -7.85 14.66 14.01
N GLY A 478 -7.57 13.36 14.10
CA GLY A 478 -7.39 12.48 12.93
C GLY A 478 -6.06 12.65 12.20
N SER A 479 -5.06 13.27 12.82
CA SER A 479 -3.69 13.33 12.31
C SER A 479 -2.75 12.64 13.30
N THR A 480 -1.92 11.72 12.84
CA THR A 480 -0.96 10.97 13.63
C THR A 480 0.45 11.45 13.36
N SER A 481 1.19 11.79 14.42
CA SER A 481 2.59 12.18 14.35
C SER A 481 3.46 11.04 13.80
N GLU A 482 4.71 11.35 13.51
CA GLU A 482 5.68 10.27 13.39
C GLU A 482 5.90 9.52 14.71
N ILE A 483 6.66 8.43 14.62
CA ILE A 483 7.05 7.60 15.76
C ILE A 483 8.38 8.09 16.33
N ASN A 484 8.47 8.20 17.65
CA ASN A 484 9.71 8.51 18.36
C ASN A 484 9.98 7.53 19.49
N VAL A 485 11.26 7.29 19.79
CA VAL A 485 11.69 6.50 20.95
C VAL A 485 11.53 7.37 22.20
N ILE A 486 10.81 6.87 23.19
CA ILE A 486 10.52 7.62 24.43
C ILE A 486 11.06 6.96 25.70
N ALA A 487 11.39 5.66 25.69
CA ALA A 487 12.04 4.99 26.83
C ALA A 487 12.85 3.75 26.38
N GLY A 488 13.67 3.19 27.27
CA GLY A 488 14.50 2.00 27.02
C GLY A 488 14.84 1.22 28.31
N SER A 489 15.25 -0.05 28.20
CA SER A 489 15.46 -0.93 29.37
C SER A 489 16.80 -0.71 30.09
N PRO A 490 16.91 -0.39 31.38
CA PRO A 490 18.18 0.01 32.01
C PRO A 490 19.35 -1.01 31.84
N ALA A 491 20.41 -0.71 31.05
CA ALA A 491 21.63 -1.52 30.97
C ALA A 491 22.74 -0.96 31.89
N PRO A 492 23.22 -1.70 32.92
CA PRO A 492 24.18 -1.19 33.90
C PRO A 492 25.52 -0.70 33.32
N ALA A 493 26.08 -1.38 32.32
CA ALA A 493 27.37 -1.00 31.71
C ALA A 493 27.29 0.27 30.85
N LEU A 494 26.16 0.46 30.15
CA LEU A 494 25.89 1.67 29.37
C LEU A 494 25.52 2.85 30.28
N LEU A 495 24.76 2.58 31.35
CA LEU A 495 24.52 3.53 32.42
C LEU A 495 25.84 3.94 33.07
N ALA A 496 26.77 3.02 33.31
CA ALA A 496 28.10 3.32 33.85
C ALA A 496 28.99 4.13 32.89
N ALA A 497 28.88 3.95 31.56
CA ALA A 497 29.57 4.78 30.57
C ALA A 497 28.97 6.21 30.51
N LEU A 498 27.64 6.32 30.50
CA LEU A 498 26.90 7.60 30.55
C LEU A 498 27.07 8.33 31.90
N LEU A 499 27.21 7.58 33.00
CA LEU A 499 27.51 8.07 34.35
C LEU A 499 29.02 8.27 34.59
N GLY A 500 29.87 7.73 33.70
CA GLY A 500 31.33 7.80 33.76
C GLY A 500 31.90 9.15 33.32
N GLN A 501 31.27 10.24 33.76
CA GLN A 501 31.63 11.62 33.41
C GLN A 501 31.42 11.98 31.93
N THR A 502 30.45 11.35 31.26
CA THR A 502 30.10 11.69 29.87
C THR A 502 28.64 12.13 29.72
N GLY A 503 28.03 12.65 30.77
CA GLY A 503 26.80 13.43 30.63
C GLY A 503 27.09 14.79 29.97
N PRO A 504 26.10 15.50 29.40
CA PRO A 504 26.26 16.81 28.80
C PRO A 504 26.63 17.92 29.81
N LEU A 505 27.01 17.57 31.05
CA LEU A 505 27.15 18.47 32.19
C LEU A 505 28.26 18.09 33.20
N SER A 506 29.25 17.24 32.88
CA SER A 506 30.37 17.02 33.83
C SER A 506 31.58 16.34 33.20
N ASP A 507 32.53 17.13 32.70
CA ASP A 507 33.94 16.70 32.54
C ASP A 507 34.72 16.81 33.88
N ASP A 508 34.15 17.44 34.92
CA ASP A 508 34.90 17.93 36.09
C ASP A 508 34.62 17.18 37.41
N GLY A 509 33.96 16.01 37.36
CA GLY A 509 33.72 15.18 38.56
C GLY A 509 32.89 15.83 39.69
N GLY A 510 32.11 16.87 39.38
CA GLY A 510 31.29 17.62 40.34
C GLY A 510 29.77 17.36 40.23
N PRO A 511 28.94 17.97 41.10
CA PRO A 511 27.48 17.90 40.99
C PRO A 511 26.99 18.50 39.66
N VAL A 512 25.94 17.89 39.09
CA VAL A 512 25.35 18.26 37.79
C VAL A 512 24.98 19.75 37.75
N ARG A 513 25.61 20.51 36.83
CA ARG A 513 25.38 21.95 36.63
C ARG A 513 24.64 22.19 35.31
N LEU A 514 23.35 22.52 35.37
CA LEU A 514 22.49 22.76 34.19
C LEU A 514 22.87 24.04 33.41
N ASP A 515 23.69 24.90 33.99
CA ASP A 515 24.30 26.09 33.43
C ASP A 515 25.65 25.82 32.73
N ALA A 516 26.19 24.60 32.84
CA ALA A 516 27.40 24.18 32.13
C ALA A 516 27.09 23.78 30.68
N ARG A 517 27.93 24.22 29.75
CA ARG A 517 27.74 24.11 28.28
C ARG A 517 28.38 22.82 27.73
N PRO A 518 27.89 22.27 26.61
CA PRO A 518 28.43 21.06 26.00
C PRO A 518 29.91 21.20 25.63
N ARG A 519 30.77 20.22 25.99
CA ARG A 519 32.21 20.20 25.68
C ARG A 519 32.69 18.82 25.23
N ARG A 520 32.07 18.26 24.19
CA ARG A 520 32.60 17.06 23.50
C ARG A 520 33.82 17.41 22.65
N TRP A 521 33.87 18.64 22.15
CA TRP A 521 34.97 19.19 21.39
C TRP A 521 35.77 20.19 22.23
N PRO A 522 37.08 20.38 21.97
CA PRO A 522 37.83 21.51 22.50
C PRO A 522 37.15 22.84 22.17
N ALA A 523 37.15 23.80 23.11
CA ALA A 523 36.54 25.10 22.90
C ALA A 523 37.20 25.81 21.70
N GLY A 524 36.39 26.42 20.83
CA GLY A 524 36.86 27.07 19.60
C GLY A 524 37.01 26.13 18.41
N THR A 525 36.63 24.85 18.54
CA THR A 525 36.59 23.92 17.40
C THR A 525 35.62 24.43 16.33
N HIS A 526 36.04 24.37 15.08
CA HIS A 526 35.22 24.68 13.92
C HIS A 526 34.84 23.39 13.17
N LEU A 527 33.55 23.17 12.94
CA LEU A 527 33.05 21.97 12.25
C LEU A 527 32.63 22.32 10.82
N LEU A 528 33.29 21.71 9.84
CA LEU A 528 32.99 21.89 8.42
C LEU A 528 32.27 20.64 7.89
N PHE A 529 30.97 20.75 7.64
CA PHE A 529 30.16 19.70 7.01
C PHE A 529 30.33 19.75 5.49
N HIS A 530 31.06 18.80 4.93
CA HIS A 530 31.30 18.75 3.49
C HIS A 530 30.23 17.90 2.80
N VAL A 531 29.32 18.55 2.09
CA VAL A 531 28.16 17.94 1.40
C VAL A 531 28.29 18.15 -0.11
N PRO A 532 29.18 17.42 -0.81
CA PRO A 532 29.50 17.70 -2.21
C PRO A 532 28.32 17.46 -3.17
N THR A 533 27.35 16.62 -2.77
CA THR A 533 26.17 16.26 -3.58
C THR A 533 24.94 16.12 -2.69
N ALA A 534 24.22 17.23 -2.49
CA ALA A 534 22.91 17.19 -1.84
C ALA A 534 21.85 16.62 -2.82
N PRO A 535 20.99 15.69 -2.39
CA PRO A 535 20.03 15.02 -3.27
C PRO A 535 18.85 15.93 -3.68
N ASP A 536 18.46 16.88 -2.83
CA ASP A 536 17.40 17.83 -3.12
C ASP A 536 17.64 19.19 -2.45
N THR A 537 17.03 20.24 -3.01
CA THR A 537 17.06 21.60 -2.49
C THR A 537 16.51 21.73 -1.06
N ALA A 538 15.64 20.84 -0.61
CA ALA A 538 15.16 20.79 0.78
C ALA A 538 16.28 20.47 1.77
N VAL A 539 17.27 19.64 1.40
CA VAL A 539 18.45 19.37 2.24
C VAL A 539 19.25 20.64 2.46
N ASN A 540 19.51 21.40 1.39
CA ASN A 540 20.26 22.65 1.47
C ASN A 540 19.53 23.70 2.32
N ARG A 541 18.23 23.91 2.09
CA ARG A 541 17.42 24.83 2.91
C ARG A 541 17.43 24.47 4.39
N TYR A 542 17.43 23.18 4.70
CA TYR A 542 17.49 22.72 6.07
C TYR A 542 18.87 22.99 6.69
N ALA A 543 19.96 22.71 5.96
CA ALA A 543 21.32 22.99 6.39
C ALA A 543 21.54 24.48 6.66
N ASP A 544 21.08 25.35 5.75
CA ASP A 544 21.19 26.81 5.85
C ASP A 544 20.48 27.37 7.09
N PHE A 545 19.39 26.74 7.54
CA PHE A 545 18.73 27.11 8.77
C PHE A 545 19.46 26.59 10.01
N PHE A 546 19.81 25.31 10.00
CA PHE A 546 20.27 24.61 11.18
C PHE A 546 21.70 24.99 11.58
N ILE A 547 22.60 25.10 10.61
CA ILE A 547 24.04 25.27 10.86
C ILE A 547 24.38 26.60 11.56
N PRO A 548 23.78 27.75 11.20
CA PRO A 548 23.99 29.00 11.92
C PRO A 548 23.64 28.93 13.40
N GLN A 549 22.70 28.05 13.79
CA GLN A 549 22.24 27.91 15.17
C GLN A 549 23.22 27.17 16.07
N VAL A 550 24.17 26.42 15.50
CA VAL A 550 25.16 25.63 16.27
C VAL A 550 25.96 26.52 17.21
N LYS A 551 26.34 27.72 16.77
CA LYS A 551 27.08 28.67 17.61
C LYS A 551 26.24 29.12 18.82
N GLU A 552 24.96 29.37 18.63
CA GLU A 552 24.04 29.74 19.71
C GLU A 552 23.84 28.56 20.68
N TRP A 553 23.52 27.38 20.15
CA TRP A 553 23.24 26.17 20.94
C TRP A 553 24.41 25.70 21.78
N THR A 554 25.63 25.97 21.33
CA THR A 554 26.87 25.63 22.04
C THR A 554 27.41 26.81 22.86
N GLY A 555 26.71 27.95 22.87
CA GLY A 555 27.12 29.18 23.53
C GLY A 555 28.49 29.68 23.07
N GLY A 556 28.80 29.53 21.79
CA GLY A 556 30.05 29.92 21.14
C GLY A 556 31.21 28.94 21.34
N GLY A 557 31.00 27.79 22.00
CA GLY A 557 32.02 26.75 22.19
C GLY A 557 32.38 26.02 20.89
N LEU A 558 31.43 25.95 19.96
CA LEU A 558 31.62 25.46 18.59
C LEU A 558 31.16 26.52 17.59
N SER A 559 31.74 26.44 16.40
CA SER A 559 31.17 27.05 15.19
C SER A 559 31.03 25.98 14.12
N ALA A 560 30.08 26.15 13.21
CA ALA A 560 29.85 25.20 12.14
C ALA A 560 29.59 25.93 10.81
N GLU A 561 29.98 25.29 9.72
CA GLU A 561 29.64 25.67 8.35
C GLU A 561 29.34 24.43 7.51
N ALA A 562 28.54 24.58 6.45
CA ALA A 562 28.41 23.55 5.41
C ALA A 562 28.97 24.06 4.09
N GLN A 563 29.66 23.18 3.36
CA GLN A 563 30.26 23.49 2.07
C GLN A 563 29.96 22.38 1.07
N THR A 564 29.62 22.76 -0.15
CA THR A 564 29.34 21.85 -1.27
C THR A 564 30.49 21.77 -2.28
N THR A 565 31.48 22.66 -2.18
CA THR A 565 32.65 22.72 -3.06
C THR A 565 33.84 21.99 -2.46
N ALA A 566 34.80 21.60 -3.31
CA ALA A 566 35.99 20.87 -2.90
C ALA A 566 36.83 21.64 -1.86
N ILE A 567 37.33 20.92 -0.85
CA ILE A 567 38.13 21.48 0.24
C ILE A 567 39.62 21.44 -0.15
N SER A 568 40.27 22.61 -0.17
CA SER A 568 41.67 22.76 -0.61
C SER A 568 42.70 22.57 0.51
N ALA A 569 42.37 22.94 1.76
CA ALA A 569 43.05 22.55 3.00
C ALA A 569 42.26 23.10 4.22
N ALA A 570 42.03 22.28 5.25
CA ALA A 570 41.35 22.71 6.47
C ALA A 570 42.37 23.21 7.53
N ALA A 571 42.00 24.24 8.29
CA ALA A 571 42.81 24.75 9.39
C ALA A 571 42.97 23.70 10.52
N ALA A 572 43.99 23.85 11.37
CA ALA A 572 44.32 22.87 12.41
C ALA A 572 43.18 22.70 13.44
N ASP A 573 42.37 23.72 13.66
CA ASP A 573 41.18 23.78 14.52
C ASP A 573 39.86 23.41 13.80
N THR A 574 39.91 23.20 12.48
CA THR A 574 38.78 22.75 11.68
C THR A 574 38.70 21.22 11.62
N VAL A 575 37.53 20.67 11.95
CA VAL A 575 37.18 19.26 11.75
C VAL A 575 36.31 19.17 10.51
N VAL A 576 36.83 18.51 9.47
CA VAL A 576 36.05 18.21 8.27
C VAL A 576 35.23 16.94 8.49
N ILE A 577 33.94 17.02 8.27
CA ILE A 577 32.99 15.91 8.37
C ILE A 577 32.41 15.66 6.98
N PRO A 578 32.89 14.63 6.24
CA PRO A 578 32.30 14.24 4.98
C PRO A 578 30.87 13.74 5.18
N VAL A 579 29.97 14.17 4.30
CA VAL A 579 28.57 13.75 4.24
C VAL A 579 28.31 13.10 2.89
N ARG A 580 28.01 11.80 2.87
CA ARG A 580 27.79 11.04 1.63
C ARG A 580 26.37 10.51 1.55
N TYR A 581 25.74 10.68 0.40
CA TYR A 581 24.47 10.04 0.09
C TYR A 581 24.70 8.75 -0.70
N LEU A 582 24.16 7.64 -0.23
CA LEU A 582 24.26 6.32 -0.85
C LEU A 582 22.87 5.68 -1.00
N PRO A 583 22.68 4.70 -1.91
CA PRO A 583 21.46 3.89 -1.93
C PRO A 583 21.21 3.24 -0.56
N ALA A 584 19.95 3.14 -0.13
CA ALA A 584 19.59 2.59 1.19
C ALA A 584 20.16 1.17 1.43
N GLU A 585 20.35 0.39 0.37
CA GLU A 585 20.88 -0.98 0.40
C GLU A 585 22.41 -1.03 0.54
N ALA A 586 23.10 0.12 0.47
CA ALA A 586 24.54 0.18 0.60
C ALA A 586 24.99 -0.45 1.93
N PRO A 587 26.11 -1.20 1.97
CA PRO A 587 26.55 -1.89 3.18
C PRO A 587 26.63 -1.02 4.44
N PRO A 588 27.05 0.27 4.39
CA PRO A 588 27.05 1.13 5.57
C PRO A 588 25.66 1.46 6.13
N LEU A 589 24.62 1.42 5.28
CA LEU A 589 23.25 1.81 5.64
C LEU A 589 22.38 0.60 6.01
N GLN A 590 22.54 -0.56 5.34
CA GLN A 590 21.76 -1.78 5.60
C GLN A 590 20.23 -1.54 5.66
N GLY A 591 19.72 -0.72 4.76
CA GLY A 591 18.30 -0.34 4.71
C GLY A 591 17.91 0.69 5.77
N ARG A 592 18.81 1.61 6.15
CA ARG A 592 18.54 2.68 7.13
C ARG A 592 18.66 4.04 6.49
N GLY A 593 18.03 5.04 7.12
CA GLY A 593 18.02 6.42 6.63
C GLY A 593 19.36 7.14 6.72
N GLY A 594 20.21 6.85 7.70
CA GLY A 594 21.48 7.53 7.93
C GLY A 594 22.28 6.92 9.08
N VAL A 595 23.59 7.21 9.10
CA VAL A 595 24.57 6.77 10.10
C VAL A 595 25.67 7.82 10.23
N THR A 596 25.99 8.18 11.48
CA THR A 596 27.19 8.95 11.84
C THR A 596 28.24 8.01 12.43
N PHE A 597 29.43 8.02 11.84
CA PHE A 597 30.61 7.34 12.35
C PHE A 597 31.48 8.32 13.14
N MET A 598 31.79 7.98 14.39
CA MET A 598 32.52 8.86 15.31
C MET A 598 33.53 8.15 16.18
N LYS A 599 34.55 8.91 16.64
CA LYS A 599 35.54 8.48 17.64
C LYS A 599 35.54 9.39 18.86
N TRP A 600 35.89 8.82 20.00
CA TRP A 600 36.13 9.58 21.22
C TRP A 600 37.30 9.04 22.03
N THR A 601 37.87 9.88 22.89
CA THR A 601 38.88 9.48 23.89
C THR A 601 38.25 8.77 25.07
N ALA A 602 39.05 8.14 25.93
CA ALA A 602 38.55 7.48 27.15
C ALA A 602 37.84 8.46 28.11
N GLU A 603 38.17 9.75 28.01
CA GLU A 603 37.57 10.86 28.75
C GLU A 603 36.29 11.40 28.06
N GLY A 604 35.84 10.79 26.96
CA GLY A 604 34.58 11.14 26.29
C GLY A 604 34.64 12.36 25.38
N ARG A 605 35.84 12.78 24.94
CA ARG A 605 36.01 13.87 23.96
C ARG A 605 36.03 13.34 22.54
N PHE A 606 35.34 14.01 21.62
CA PHE A 606 35.36 13.67 20.20
C PHE A 606 36.73 13.92 19.57
N VAL A 607 37.12 12.99 18.68
CA VAL A 607 38.36 13.07 17.92
C VAL A 607 38.11 12.72 16.46
N ARG A 608 39.05 13.12 15.59
CA ARG A 608 39.00 12.84 14.16
C ARG A 608 39.46 11.39 13.89
N PRO A 609 39.01 10.75 12.79
CA PRO A 609 38.02 11.22 11.82
C PRO A 609 36.57 11.02 12.27
N MET A 610 35.65 11.74 11.62
CA MET A 610 34.19 11.55 11.69
C MET A 610 33.65 11.46 10.26
N GLU A 611 32.48 10.84 10.08
CA GLU A 611 31.79 10.78 8.80
C GLU A 611 30.27 10.63 8.98
N ILE A 612 29.49 11.22 8.07
CA ILE A 612 28.05 10.99 7.97
C ILE A 612 27.75 10.29 6.63
N VAL A 613 26.97 9.22 6.69
CA VAL A 613 26.42 8.52 5.52
C VAL A 613 24.90 8.54 5.60
N LEU A 614 24.24 8.95 4.51
CA LEU A 614 22.80 9.15 4.42
C LEU A 614 22.23 8.31 3.27
N ALA A 615 21.01 7.82 3.43
CA ALA A 615 20.29 7.17 2.35
C ALA A 615 19.71 8.20 1.38
N VAL A 616 19.78 7.88 0.09
CA VAL A 616 19.04 8.57 -0.97
C VAL A 616 17.86 7.72 -1.42
N ALA A 617 16.70 8.35 -1.61
CA ALA A 617 15.55 7.70 -2.24
C ALA A 617 15.76 7.58 -3.76
N LEU A 618 15.02 6.70 -4.45
CA LEU A 618 15.06 6.61 -5.93
C LEU A 618 14.69 7.94 -6.59
N ASP A 619 13.66 8.59 -6.06
CA ASP A 619 13.35 9.98 -6.38
C ASP A 619 14.02 10.85 -5.30
N PRO A 620 15.03 11.67 -5.66
CA PRO A 620 15.73 12.52 -4.71
C PRO A 620 14.81 13.47 -3.93
N ALA A 621 13.67 13.87 -4.49
CA ALA A 621 12.68 14.71 -3.82
C ALA A 621 11.99 14.01 -2.63
N GLU A 622 12.07 12.68 -2.57
CA GLU A 622 11.55 11.88 -1.46
C GLU A 622 12.59 11.67 -0.35
N THR A 623 13.84 12.09 -0.56
CA THR A 623 14.89 11.98 0.44
C THR A 623 14.58 12.87 1.63
N CYS A 624 14.53 12.30 2.83
CA CYS A 624 14.21 13.04 4.06
C CYS A 624 15.39 13.94 4.49
N PRO A 625 15.31 15.28 4.37
CA PRO A 625 16.41 16.16 4.76
C PRO A 625 16.59 16.26 6.28
N ARG A 626 15.60 15.83 7.08
CA ARG A 626 15.76 15.80 8.53
C ARG A 626 16.79 14.76 8.98
N VAL A 627 17.02 13.69 8.21
CA VAL A 627 18.05 12.70 8.57
C VAL A 627 19.42 13.37 8.58
N PHE A 628 19.70 14.29 7.65
CA PHE A 628 20.92 15.09 7.67
C PHE A 628 21.11 15.85 8.98
N ALA A 629 20.09 16.58 9.43
CA ALA A 629 20.15 17.34 10.68
C ALA A 629 20.33 16.46 11.90
N HIS A 630 19.64 15.31 11.92
CA HIS A 630 19.76 14.33 12.97
C HIS A 630 21.20 13.81 13.09
N GLU A 631 21.81 13.42 11.96
CA GLU A 631 23.20 12.95 11.92
C GLU A 631 24.21 14.05 12.26
N VAL A 632 23.95 15.29 11.83
CA VAL A 632 24.73 16.46 12.26
C VAL A 632 24.65 16.65 13.78
N GLY A 633 23.49 16.44 14.39
CA GLY A 633 23.34 16.47 15.85
C GLY A 633 24.31 15.58 16.60
N HIS A 634 24.54 14.36 16.09
CA HIS A 634 25.49 13.42 16.68
C HIS A 634 26.92 13.97 16.67
N THR A 635 27.34 14.65 15.60
CA THR A 635 28.69 15.21 15.51
C THR A 635 28.90 16.43 16.40
N LEU A 636 27.84 17.17 16.72
CA LEU A 636 27.88 18.29 17.66
C LEU A 636 28.04 17.83 19.11
N GLY A 637 27.72 16.57 19.40
CA GLY A 637 27.80 16.02 20.75
C GLY A 637 26.73 16.59 21.68
N LEU A 638 25.64 17.08 21.10
CA LEU A 638 24.55 17.70 21.81
C LEU A 638 23.65 16.61 22.44
N CYS A 639 23.59 16.65 23.78
CA CYS A 639 22.62 15.96 24.63
C CYS A 639 22.70 14.42 24.74
N HIS A 640 23.85 13.89 25.15
CA HIS A 640 24.02 12.50 25.62
C HIS A 640 23.37 12.19 26.99
N VAL A 641 22.06 12.42 27.19
CA VAL A 641 21.37 11.98 28.43
C VAL A 641 20.17 11.12 28.13
N ARG A 642 20.27 9.89 28.66
CA ARG A 642 19.20 9.00 29.12
C ARG A 642 18.01 8.86 28.17
N ALA A 643 18.18 7.98 27.19
CA ALA A 643 17.34 6.82 26.93
C ALA A 643 17.97 6.08 25.73
N GLY A 644 19.28 5.85 25.80
CA GLY A 644 19.95 5.00 24.84
C GLY A 644 19.82 3.60 25.37
N LEU A 645 18.99 2.79 24.73
CA LEU A 645 18.99 1.35 24.91
C LEU A 645 18.50 0.69 23.64
N LEU A 646 19.48 0.33 22.81
CA LEU A 646 19.35 -0.69 21.77
C LEU A 646 18.21 -0.41 20.80
N SER A 647 18.47 0.50 19.85
CA SER A 647 17.82 0.45 18.55
C SER A 647 18.83 -0.04 17.51
N ARG A 648 18.39 -0.71 16.43
CA ARG A 648 19.24 -0.99 15.25
C ARG A 648 19.69 0.29 14.52
N MET A 649 19.63 1.48 15.12
CA MET A 649 20.37 2.61 14.58
C MET A 649 21.88 2.54 14.89
N GLN A 650 22.32 1.59 15.72
CA GLN A 650 23.71 1.11 15.65
C GLN A 650 23.92 0.24 14.42
N GLY A 651 24.88 0.62 13.57
CA GLY A 651 25.42 -0.14 12.43
C GLY A 651 25.50 -1.61 12.80
N SER A 652 24.77 -2.50 12.11
CA SER A 652 25.12 -3.93 12.19
C SER A 652 26.39 -4.23 11.39
N VAL A 653 26.95 -3.21 10.69
CA VAL A 653 28.31 -3.19 10.18
C VAL A 653 29.19 -2.45 11.19
N PRO A 654 30.20 -3.13 11.77
CA PRO A 654 31.30 -2.43 12.44
C PRO A 654 31.92 -1.47 11.43
N PRO A 655 32.20 -0.21 11.79
CA PRO A 655 32.95 0.68 10.91
C PRO A 655 34.24 0.01 10.41
N ASP A 656 34.65 0.33 9.18
CA ASP A 656 35.89 -0.19 8.59
C ASP A 656 37.12 0.07 9.50
N ASP A 657 37.02 1.13 10.32
CA ASP A 657 37.93 1.42 11.42
C ASP A 657 37.34 0.90 12.76
N PRO A 658 37.93 -0.13 13.38
CA PRO A 658 37.43 -0.72 14.64
C PRO A 658 37.47 0.21 15.85
N ALA A 659 38.03 1.43 15.73
CA ALA A 659 38.00 2.46 16.77
C ALA A 659 36.78 3.41 16.69
N MET A 660 35.89 3.22 15.72
CA MET A 660 34.67 4.02 15.54
C MET A 660 33.43 3.33 16.17
N VAL A 661 32.47 4.12 16.64
CA VAL A 661 31.21 3.62 17.24
C VAL A 661 30.00 4.32 16.60
N ASN A 662 28.83 3.68 16.63
CA ASN A 662 27.56 4.26 16.16
C ASN A 662 26.65 4.63 17.36
N ASP A 663 25.94 5.76 17.26
CA ASP A 663 25.25 6.42 18.37
C ASP A 663 23.83 6.94 18.02
N PHE A 664 23.01 7.16 19.05
CA PHE A 664 21.68 7.78 18.97
C PHE A 664 21.41 8.72 20.14
N SER A 665 20.95 9.95 19.86
CA SER A 665 20.54 10.97 20.83
C SER A 665 19.05 11.35 20.69
N PRO A 666 18.16 10.93 21.62
CA PRO A 666 16.74 11.31 21.59
C PRO A 666 16.48 12.79 21.90
N MET A 667 17.38 13.45 22.62
CA MET A 667 17.27 14.88 22.94
C MET A 667 17.49 15.78 21.72
N PHE A 668 18.31 15.35 20.76
CA PHE A 668 18.45 16.09 19.51
C PHE A 668 17.16 16.06 18.69
N THR A 669 16.43 14.94 18.73
CA THR A 669 15.11 14.83 18.10
C THR A 669 14.10 15.84 18.67
N PHE A 670 14.18 16.18 19.97
CA PHE A 670 13.39 17.27 20.55
C PHE A 670 13.72 18.62 19.92
N TYR A 671 15.01 19.00 19.91
CA TYR A 671 15.43 20.29 19.35
C TYR A 671 15.23 20.37 17.84
N ASP A 672 15.40 19.28 17.09
CA ASP A 672 15.10 19.18 15.67
C ASP A 672 13.61 19.49 15.39
N VAL A 673 12.73 18.84 16.14
CA VAL A 673 11.27 19.03 16.05
C VAL A 673 10.88 20.45 16.45
N GLN A 674 11.53 21.03 17.47
CA GLN A 674 11.27 22.41 17.91
C GLN A 674 11.82 23.44 16.91
N ALA A 675 13.00 23.24 16.35
CA ALA A 675 13.62 24.14 15.38
C ALA A 675 12.84 24.14 14.05
N LEU A 676 12.31 23.00 13.63
CA LEU A 676 11.34 22.91 12.53
C LEU A 676 10.01 23.61 12.84
N HIS A 677 9.51 23.55 14.07
CA HIS A 677 8.37 24.35 14.49
C HIS A 677 8.66 25.85 14.42
N ILE A 678 9.87 26.30 14.78
CA ILE A 678 10.28 27.71 14.65
C ILE A 678 10.29 28.13 13.19
N LEU A 679 10.93 27.34 12.32
CA LEU A 679 11.04 27.61 10.89
C LEU A 679 9.70 27.85 10.20
N HIS A 680 8.65 27.16 10.66
CA HIS A 680 7.39 27.06 9.91
C HIS A 680 6.13 27.41 10.69
N SER A 681 6.26 27.85 11.94
CA SER A 681 5.13 28.44 12.64
C SER A 681 4.65 29.65 11.83
N ARG A 682 3.39 29.61 11.38
CA ARG A 682 2.71 30.75 10.72
C ARG A 682 2.71 32.03 11.59
N HIS A 683 3.08 31.92 12.87
CA HIS A 683 3.11 32.98 13.86
C HIS A 683 4.54 33.33 14.32
N ALA A 684 5.59 32.75 13.72
CA ALA A 684 6.97 33.10 14.03
C ALA A 684 7.38 34.39 13.29
N ARG A 685 8.05 35.29 14.00
CA ARG A 685 8.70 36.47 13.39
C ARG A 685 10.03 36.02 12.78
N PRO A 686 10.52 36.69 11.72
CA PRO A 686 11.90 36.50 11.26
C PRO A 686 12.88 36.66 12.43
N GLY A 687 13.72 35.65 12.68
CA GLY A 687 14.70 35.66 13.78
C GLY A 687 14.26 35.02 15.11
N ALA A 688 13.15 34.26 15.13
CA ALA A 688 12.74 33.51 16.32
C ALA A 688 13.78 32.44 16.71
N THR A 689 14.08 32.34 18.01
CA THR A 689 15.06 31.45 18.64
C THR A 689 14.37 30.36 19.46
N LEU A 690 15.11 29.35 19.92
CA LEU A 690 14.60 28.38 20.91
C LEU A 690 14.25 29.06 22.25
N ALA A 691 14.92 30.16 22.59
CA ALA A 691 14.58 30.98 23.75
C ALA A 691 13.17 31.59 23.62
N ASP A 692 12.80 32.05 22.41
CA ASP A 692 11.44 32.55 22.15
C ASP A 692 10.35 31.47 22.31
N LEU A 693 10.67 30.18 22.09
CA LEU A 693 9.78 29.06 22.40
C LEU A 693 9.75 28.74 23.91
N ALA A 694 10.89 28.89 24.59
CA ALA A 694 11.00 28.70 26.03
C ALA A 694 10.17 29.72 26.82
N ASP A 695 10.23 30.99 26.41
CA ASP A 695 9.46 32.09 26.99
C ASP A 695 7.95 31.92 26.79
N ARG A 696 7.54 31.15 25.78
CA ARG A 696 6.14 30.76 25.54
C ARG A 696 5.69 29.55 26.36
N GLY A 697 6.56 29.03 27.24
CA GLY A 697 6.28 27.85 28.08
C GLY A 697 6.30 26.51 27.32
N LEU A 698 6.85 26.49 26.09
CA LEU A 698 7.00 25.29 25.26
C LEU A 698 8.35 24.58 25.49
N VAL A 699 9.21 25.16 26.31
CA VAL A 699 10.41 24.53 26.89
C VAL A 699 10.21 24.48 28.40
N PRO A 700 10.53 23.37 29.11
CA PRO A 700 10.34 23.30 30.55
C PRO A 700 11.18 24.36 31.28
N VAL A 701 10.58 25.10 32.21
CA VAL A 701 11.33 25.90 33.19
C VAL A 701 12.02 24.93 34.16
N LEU A 702 13.35 24.92 34.18
CA LEU A 702 14.14 23.99 34.98
C LEU A 702 14.03 24.34 36.48
N PRO A 703 13.54 23.43 37.35
CA PRO A 703 13.57 23.62 38.79
C PRO A 703 14.92 23.20 39.39
N SER A 704 15.30 23.85 40.49
CA SER A 704 16.46 23.50 41.32
C SER A 704 16.30 22.10 41.95
N LEU A 705 17.35 21.27 41.87
CA LEU A 705 17.36 19.88 42.34
C LEU A 705 18.56 19.62 43.26
N GLN A 706 18.31 18.92 44.38
CA GLN A 706 19.32 18.33 45.28
C GLN A 706 19.42 16.82 45.04
N LEU A 707 20.64 16.29 45.09
CA LEU A 707 20.96 14.86 44.85
C LEU A 707 21.07 14.07 46.17
N ALA A 708 20.62 12.82 46.15
CA ALA A 708 20.86 11.82 47.20
C ALA A 708 22.23 11.13 46.99
N GLY A 709 22.90 10.79 48.09
CA GLY A 709 24.31 10.37 48.15
C GLY A 709 24.66 9.02 47.48
N THR A 710 25.91 8.92 47.04
CA THR A 710 26.52 7.83 46.26
C THR A 710 26.95 6.63 47.11
N SER A 711 26.81 5.40 46.60
CA SER A 711 27.48 4.19 47.12
C SER A 711 28.21 3.41 46.02
N THR A 712 29.22 2.66 46.45
CA THR A 712 30.41 2.09 45.79
C THR A 712 30.25 1.20 44.54
N SER A 713 31.26 1.27 43.65
CA SER A 713 31.40 0.57 42.35
C SER A 713 31.78 -0.93 42.44
N PRO A 714 31.30 -1.80 41.50
CA PRO A 714 31.80 -3.16 41.30
C PRO A 714 32.86 -3.26 40.18
N PRO A 715 33.60 -4.39 40.06
CA PRO A 715 34.71 -4.54 39.12
C PRO A 715 34.28 -4.81 37.66
N GLN A 716 35.15 -4.46 36.71
CA GLN A 716 34.96 -4.55 35.25
C GLN A 716 34.86 -6.02 34.74
N PRO A 717 33.97 -6.33 33.78
CA PRO A 717 34.00 -7.60 33.06
C PRO A 717 34.88 -7.54 31.81
N THR A 718 35.60 -8.65 31.59
CA THR A 718 36.42 -8.99 30.42
C THR A 718 35.55 -9.45 29.23
N PHE A 719 35.95 -9.09 28.01
CA PHE A 719 35.27 -9.45 26.75
C PHE A 719 35.52 -10.90 26.31
N SER A 720 34.50 -11.52 25.67
CA SER A 720 34.48 -12.66 24.70
C SER A 720 33.60 -13.86 25.15
N PRO A 721 32.88 -14.60 24.26
CA PRO A 721 33.35 -15.20 23.00
C PRO A 721 32.41 -15.05 21.75
N PRO A 722 32.87 -15.42 20.53
CA PRO A 722 32.05 -15.35 19.31
C PRO A 722 30.89 -16.36 19.30
N ALA A 723 29.82 -16.02 18.56
CA ALA A 723 28.66 -16.88 18.36
C ALA A 723 28.98 -18.11 17.47
N PRO A 724 28.32 -19.26 17.68
CA PRO A 724 28.57 -20.49 16.91
C PRO A 724 28.09 -20.37 15.45
N HIS A 725 28.88 -20.94 14.55
CA HIS A 725 28.58 -21.04 13.11
C HIS A 725 27.25 -21.77 12.88
N LEU A 726 26.27 -21.07 12.29
CA LEU A 726 25.12 -21.70 11.64
C LEU A 726 25.59 -22.34 10.33
N GLN A 727 25.54 -23.67 10.27
CA GLN A 727 25.76 -24.44 9.05
C GLN A 727 24.77 -24.00 7.95
N ARG A 728 25.31 -23.67 6.77
CA ARG A 728 24.51 -23.48 5.55
C ARG A 728 23.98 -24.84 5.07
N PRO A 729 22.76 -24.93 4.54
CA PRO A 729 22.33 -26.12 3.78
C PRO A 729 23.07 -26.19 2.45
N ASP A 730 23.56 -27.39 2.11
CA ASP A 730 24.25 -27.71 0.88
C ASP A 730 23.45 -27.34 -0.38
N ARG A 731 24.14 -26.74 -1.37
CA ARG A 731 23.69 -26.70 -2.76
C ARG A 731 24.46 -27.76 -3.55
N PRO A 732 23.80 -28.61 -4.36
CA PRO A 732 24.53 -29.49 -5.26
C PRO A 732 25.03 -28.72 -6.49
N HIS A 733 26.23 -29.13 -6.92
CA HIS A 733 26.96 -28.66 -8.09
C HIS A 733 26.23 -28.89 -9.41
N SER A 734 26.38 -27.95 -10.35
CA SER A 734 26.68 -28.30 -11.74
C SER A 734 27.43 -27.16 -12.43
N SER A 735 28.69 -27.43 -12.73
CA SER A 735 29.60 -26.65 -13.56
C SER A 735 29.24 -26.75 -15.03
N VAL A 736 29.19 -25.63 -15.75
CA VAL A 736 29.53 -25.59 -17.18
C VAL A 736 30.38 -24.35 -17.44
N ASN A 737 31.65 -24.60 -17.75
CA ASN A 737 32.58 -23.67 -18.38
C ASN A 737 32.13 -23.40 -19.82
N VAL A 738 32.11 -22.14 -20.25
CA VAL A 738 32.76 -21.71 -21.50
C VAL A 738 33.20 -20.24 -21.33
N ARG A 739 34.51 -20.02 -21.52
CA ARG A 739 35.13 -18.74 -21.91
C ARG A 739 35.57 -18.87 -23.38
N PRO A 740 35.94 -17.79 -24.08
CA PRO A 740 36.01 -16.39 -23.64
C PRO A 740 34.85 -15.51 -24.13
#